data_AF-A0A3G1KWU6-F1
#
_entry.id   AF-A0A3G1KWU6-F1
#
_cell.length_a   1.000
_cell.length_b   1.000
_cell.length_c   1.000
_cell.angle_alpha   90.00
_cell.angle_beta   90.00
_cell.angle_gamma   90.00
#
_symmetry.space_group_name_H-M   'P 1'
#
loop_
_entity.id
_entity.type
_entity.pdbx_description
1 polymer ?
#
loop_
_entity_poly.entity_id
_entity_poly.type
_entity_poly.pdbx_seq_one_letter_code
_entity_poly.pdbx_strand_id
1 'polypeptide(L)'
;MTRLLHLCKVGIFKCLSAALLMILTMAFFPPLVNADTSVQVGADPQAWGVKRDAAEIAGKRTQNSKTFDNHDGSYTLVIGQNYHYQTSEGKWEEIDTKLENASGKKMSGQAYDLSVTKAPFHAYFGKNSNAPQLFEVPGKGQIIIQPIDSKSSSGTVTENKIMYPAVWKEVDWVRTVLPEGVKSDIILHNTTAQNEFRFKVQAPNLEYEQQSDGTVLWKQGKEVVAMFRAATVMDAAGKEGVAYQRIESTVAGLELVIGVDPDWLAAPDRAWPVTIDPTVTIQPSTQTGIDTTVNSGLPTSSYARQFYMSYGKDSRGNWRALLKFDISSIPASKAIISAKIQVTCYYGTSTIAMLHKVTSRWIETVTWDTQPTYDATPILTLDTPSPEAKQLWDITALFTSWYNGTVPNYGVVWERDNWRWSSWYTSDYSKSSDRPALIVVYTTAPLVTPTSPLGTAAVPSYISTLTPSITWSYSDTDADAQASYQVIIKRSSDDVTVKDSGEVAGAATSYIVPASTITVNTKYYYQVRVKDSKGAWSSYTPSQYFLALASPSNFSLIPGQTTVNATWSSNGNPADTVYQLWRGNQVVYQGTGLSYSDTELTPNTTYQYSVNALGSDGGATDSVSGSVTTYSSTTIIIDYNYDSQNRLNSIQLPTGEVITNFQYDANGNLIKRQVLGQ
;
A
#
# COMPACT_ATOMS: atom_id res chain seq x y z
N MET A 1 66.25 13.30 -74.66
CA MET A 1 65.03 13.89 -75.26
C MET A 1 64.64 12.95 -76.39
N THR A 2 63.83 11.91 -76.20
CA THR A 2 62.38 11.93 -75.97
C THR A 2 62.01 10.65 -75.22
N ARG A 3 61.72 10.76 -73.92
CA ARG A 3 61.14 9.68 -73.09
C ARG A 3 60.30 10.34 -71.99
N LEU A 4 59.17 10.91 -72.39
CA LEU A 4 58.15 11.45 -71.49
C LEU A 4 56.90 11.71 -72.32
N LEU A 5 56.17 10.64 -72.69
CA LEU A 5 54.77 10.65 -73.15
C LEU A 5 54.41 9.26 -73.67
N HIS A 6 54.07 8.36 -72.76
CA HIS A 6 53.03 7.33 -72.97
C HIS A 6 52.40 6.82 -71.65
N LEU A 7 52.61 7.56 -70.55
CA LEU A 7 52.01 7.32 -69.23
C LEU A 7 51.00 8.44 -68.93
N CYS A 8 49.92 8.48 -69.70
CA CYS A 8 48.77 9.32 -69.35
C CYS A 8 47.53 8.82 -70.10
N LYS A 9 47.02 7.64 -69.70
CA LYS A 9 45.62 7.18 -69.88
C LYS A 9 45.35 5.75 -69.39
N VAL A 10 46.10 5.28 -68.40
CA VAL A 10 45.80 4.01 -67.70
C VAL A 10 46.00 4.28 -66.21
N GLY A 11 44.95 4.77 -65.54
CA GLY A 11 45.03 5.12 -64.12
C GLY A 11 43.74 5.62 -63.46
N ILE A 12 42.63 5.76 -64.20
CA ILE A 12 41.36 6.28 -63.66
C ILE A 12 40.18 5.29 -63.83
N PHE A 13 40.38 4.14 -64.48
CA PHE A 13 39.29 3.17 -64.74
C PHE A 13 39.45 1.80 -64.06
N LYS A 14 40.28 1.68 -63.01
CA LYS A 14 40.42 0.42 -62.24
C LYS A 14 40.20 0.53 -60.72
N CYS A 15 39.83 1.71 -60.20
CA CYS A 15 39.39 1.85 -58.80
C CYS A 15 37.93 2.31 -58.65
N LEU A 16 37.21 2.62 -59.73
CA LEU A 16 35.77 2.91 -59.66
C LEU A 16 34.87 1.68 -59.81
N SER A 17 35.38 0.55 -60.29
CA SER A 17 34.61 -0.70 -60.46
C SER A 17 34.72 -1.68 -59.29
N ALA A 18 35.58 -1.41 -58.30
CA ALA A 18 35.65 -2.17 -57.04
C ALA A 18 34.98 -1.45 -55.86
N ALA A 19 34.80 -0.13 -55.93
CA ALA A 19 34.09 0.64 -54.90
C ALA A 19 32.57 0.76 -55.16
N LEU A 20 32.12 0.57 -56.41
CA LEU A 20 30.69 0.60 -56.76
C LEU A 20 30.01 -0.79 -56.67
N LEU A 21 30.79 -1.86 -56.47
CA LEU A 21 30.28 -3.23 -56.27
C LEU A 21 30.34 -3.69 -54.80
N MET A 22 30.80 -2.83 -53.89
CA MET A 22 30.85 -3.08 -52.44
C MET A 22 29.89 -2.18 -51.63
N ILE A 23 29.09 -1.35 -52.32
CA ILE A 23 28.05 -0.47 -51.75
C ILE A 23 26.64 -0.92 -52.17
N LEU A 24 26.52 -2.01 -52.94
CA LEU A 24 25.24 -2.57 -53.40
C LEU A 24 24.99 -4.02 -52.88
N THR A 25 25.35 -4.29 -51.63
CA THR A 25 24.94 -5.49 -50.87
C THR A 25 24.47 -5.20 -49.44
N MET A 26 24.36 -3.92 -49.05
CA MET A 26 23.68 -3.51 -47.81
C MET A 26 22.27 -3.03 -48.14
N ALA A 27 21.36 -3.95 -48.39
CA ALA A 27 19.93 -3.69 -48.44
C ALA A 27 19.19 -4.79 -47.69
N PHE A 28 18.61 -4.40 -46.56
CA PHE A 28 17.46 -5.01 -45.89
C PHE A 28 17.50 -6.53 -45.71
N PHE A 29 18.39 -7.00 -44.85
CA PHE A 29 17.98 -8.07 -43.94
C PHE A 29 17.37 -7.38 -42.71
N PRO A 30 16.08 -7.60 -42.36
CA PRO A 30 15.65 -7.35 -40.99
C PRO A 30 16.61 -8.14 -40.08
N PRO A 31 16.94 -7.64 -38.87
CA PRO A 31 17.79 -8.40 -37.97
C PRO A 31 17.19 -9.81 -37.85
N LEU A 32 18.01 -10.81 -38.20
CA LEU A 32 17.78 -12.15 -37.71
C LEU A 32 17.60 -11.99 -36.21
N VAL A 33 16.42 -12.38 -35.72
CA VAL A 33 16.18 -12.65 -34.32
C VAL A 33 17.33 -13.53 -33.87
N ASN A 34 18.28 -12.95 -33.16
CA ASN A 34 19.31 -13.74 -32.50
C ASN A 34 18.56 -14.75 -31.62
N ALA A 35 18.93 -16.01 -31.77
CA ALA A 35 18.46 -17.08 -30.91
C ALA A 35 18.59 -16.62 -29.46
N ASP A 36 17.45 -16.45 -28.80
CA ASP A 36 17.34 -16.08 -27.40
C ASP A 36 18.12 -17.15 -26.62
N THR A 37 19.20 -16.74 -25.96
CA THR A 37 19.98 -17.62 -25.09
C THR A 37 19.08 -18.04 -23.94
N SER A 38 18.69 -19.31 -23.95
CA SER A 38 18.07 -20.11 -22.90
C SER A 38 17.98 -19.43 -21.52
N VAL A 39 16.79 -18.96 -21.15
CA VAL A 39 16.43 -18.63 -19.77
C VAL A 39 15.31 -19.59 -19.36
N GLN A 40 15.49 -20.26 -18.23
CA GLN A 40 14.49 -21.13 -17.62
C GLN A 40 13.13 -20.40 -17.54
N VAL A 41 12.04 -21.06 -17.94
CA VAL A 41 10.70 -20.46 -18.09
C VAL A 41 9.97 -20.26 -16.73
N GLY A 42 10.65 -20.48 -15.61
CA GLY A 42 10.28 -19.90 -14.33
C GLY A 42 10.82 -18.47 -14.29
N ALA A 43 9.96 -17.46 -14.08
CA ALA A 43 10.41 -16.08 -14.02
C ALA A 43 11.60 -15.94 -13.05
N ASP A 44 12.77 -15.55 -13.56
CA ASP A 44 13.97 -15.33 -12.77
C ASP A 44 13.66 -14.27 -11.70
N PRO A 45 13.66 -14.63 -10.40
CA PRO A 45 13.36 -13.67 -9.34
C PRO A 45 14.29 -12.45 -9.37
N GLN A 46 15.54 -12.61 -9.83
CA GLN A 46 16.47 -11.48 -9.97
C GLN A 46 16.02 -10.48 -11.03
N ALA A 47 15.26 -10.92 -12.04
CA ALA A 47 14.68 -10.04 -13.04
C ALA A 47 13.60 -9.10 -12.45
N TRP A 48 13.08 -9.41 -11.26
CA TRP A 48 12.18 -8.56 -10.46
C TRP A 48 12.91 -7.76 -9.38
N GLY A 49 14.24 -7.75 -9.38
CA GLY A 49 15.03 -7.11 -8.34
C GLY A 49 14.92 -7.79 -6.96
N VAL A 50 14.45 -9.05 -6.92
CA VAL A 50 14.52 -9.88 -5.71
C VAL A 50 15.99 -10.13 -5.39
N LYS A 51 16.34 -10.11 -4.09
CA LYS A 51 17.72 -10.36 -3.65
C LYS A 51 18.17 -11.77 -4.07
N ARG A 52 19.46 -11.90 -4.40
CA ARG A 52 20.01 -13.16 -4.93
C ARG A 52 19.94 -14.32 -3.96
N ASP A 53 20.04 -14.02 -2.68
CA ASP A 53 20.00 -14.95 -1.55
C ASP A 53 18.58 -15.21 -1.04
N ALA A 54 17.57 -14.52 -1.57
CA ALA A 54 16.20 -14.69 -1.10
C ALA A 54 15.65 -16.07 -1.47
N ALA A 55 14.91 -16.69 -0.54
CA ALA A 55 14.29 -18.00 -0.71
C ALA A 55 12.78 -17.87 -0.90
N GLU A 56 12.21 -18.52 -1.92
CA GLU A 56 10.76 -18.54 -2.10
C GLU A 56 10.05 -19.33 -0.99
N ILE A 57 8.99 -18.77 -0.43
CA ILE A 57 8.13 -19.41 0.56
C ILE A 57 6.94 -20.04 -0.17
N ALA A 58 7.09 -21.28 -0.63
CA ALA A 58 6.06 -21.98 -1.43
C ALA A 58 4.67 -22.04 -0.74
N GLY A 59 4.63 -22.07 0.60
CA GLY A 59 3.38 -22.05 1.37
C GLY A 59 2.59 -20.73 1.30
N LYS A 60 3.16 -19.67 0.71
CA LYS A 60 2.52 -18.37 0.50
C LYS A 60 2.19 -18.09 -0.97
N ARG A 61 2.26 -19.11 -1.84
CA ARG A 61 1.88 -18.98 -3.25
C ARG A 61 0.38 -18.67 -3.37
N THR A 62 0.05 -17.77 -4.30
CA THR A 62 -1.31 -17.54 -4.78
C THR A 62 -1.32 -17.70 -6.30
N GLN A 63 -2.49 -17.64 -6.95
CA GLN A 63 -2.56 -17.69 -8.41
C GLN A 63 -1.59 -16.70 -9.08
N ASN A 64 -1.51 -15.46 -8.57
CA ASN A 64 -0.83 -14.33 -9.19
C ASN A 64 0.32 -13.74 -8.36
N SER A 65 0.78 -14.44 -7.31
CA SER A 65 1.87 -13.93 -6.47
C SER A 65 2.87 -14.97 -5.97
N LYS A 66 4.12 -14.52 -5.79
CA LYS A 66 5.25 -15.24 -5.18
C LYS A 66 5.79 -14.43 -4.01
N THR A 67 6.07 -15.08 -2.87
CA THR A 67 6.68 -14.45 -1.69
C THR A 67 8.06 -15.03 -1.44
N PHE A 68 9.05 -14.17 -1.20
CA PHE A 68 10.43 -14.52 -0.92
C PHE A 68 10.84 -14.00 0.46
N ASP A 69 11.53 -14.84 1.25
CA ASP A 69 12.25 -14.43 2.46
C ASP A 69 13.61 -13.86 2.05
N ASN A 70 13.88 -12.60 2.39
CA ASN A 70 15.14 -11.94 2.07
C ASN A 70 16.26 -12.26 3.09
N HIS A 71 15.99 -13.08 4.12
CA HIS A 71 16.92 -13.48 5.18
C HIS A 71 17.50 -12.33 6.02
N ASP A 72 16.83 -11.18 6.01
CA ASP A 72 17.22 -9.99 6.76
C ASP A 72 16.07 -9.40 7.59
N GLY A 73 15.00 -10.17 7.81
CA GLY A 73 13.76 -9.73 8.46
C GLY A 73 12.72 -9.15 7.48
N SER A 74 13.08 -8.91 6.22
CA SER A 74 12.14 -8.47 5.20
C SER A 74 11.71 -9.59 4.25
N TYR A 75 10.57 -9.37 3.59
CA TYR A 75 10.00 -10.25 2.59
C TYR A 75 9.79 -9.47 1.30
N THR A 76 9.97 -10.13 0.16
CA THR A 76 9.60 -9.59 -1.15
C THR A 76 8.38 -10.35 -1.68
N LEU A 77 7.29 -9.63 -1.96
CA LEU A 77 6.12 -10.15 -2.65
C LEU A 77 6.08 -9.60 -4.07
N VAL A 78 5.98 -10.51 -5.04
CA VAL A 78 5.81 -10.16 -6.44
C VAL A 78 4.41 -10.54 -6.86
N ILE A 79 3.61 -9.57 -7.29
CA ILE A 79 2.25 -9.73 -7.82
C ILE A 79 2.29 -9.44 -9.32
N GLY A 80 1.66 -10.26 -10.15
CA GLY A 80 1.62 -10.01 -11.59
C GLY A 80 0.69 -10.95 -12.34
N GLN A 81 1.21 -11.57 -13.39
CA GLN A 81 0.52 -12.62 -14.12
C GLN A 81 0.19 -13.85 -13.23
N ASN A 82 -0.58 -14.79 -13.77
CA ASN A 82 -0.71 -16.10 -13.16
C ASN A 82 0.65 -16.82 -13.16
N TYR A 83 1.18 -17.09 -11.97
CA TYR A 83 2.39 -17.88 -11.75
C TYR A 83 2.06 -19.31 -11.38
N HIS A 84 0.90 -19.53 -10.76
CA HIS A 84 0.54 -20.82 -10.20
C HIS A 84 -0.85 -21.25 -10.64
N TYR A 85 -1.05 -22.55 -10.69
CA TYR A 85 -2.36 -23.18 -10.81
C TYR A 85 -2.60 -24.09 -9.61
N GLN A 86 -3.87 -24.31 -9.28
CA GLN A 86 -4.25 -25.19 -8.19
C GLN A 86 -4.46 -26.61 -8.72
N THR A 87 -3.78 -27.60 -8.13
CA THR A 87 -3.99 -29.02 -8.46
C THR A 87 -5.36 -29.50 -7.98
N SER A 88 -5.78 -30.70 -8.40
CA SER A 88 -7.01 -31.34 -7.92
C SER A 88 -7.03 -31.55 -6.40
N GLU A 89 -5.87 -31.56 -5.75
CA GLU A 89 -5.72 -31.70 -4.29
C GLU A 89 -5.74 -30.34 -3.56
N GLY A 90 -5.88 -29.23 -4.30
CA GLY A 90 -5.93 -27.90 -3.72
C GLY A 90 -4.56 -27.23 -3.52
N LYS A 91 -3.45 -27.83 -4.00
CA LYS A 91 -2.09 -27.32 -3.83
C LYS A 91 -1.71 -26.35 -4.97
N TRP A 92 -1.02 -25.26 -4.65
CA TRP A 92 -0.44 -24.36 -5.65
C TRP A 92 0.87 -24.90 -6.22
N GLU A 93 0.92 -25.05 -7.54
CA GLU A 93 2.13 -25.45 -8.28
C GLU A 93 2.45 -24.43 -9.38
N GLU A 94 3.73 -24.34 -9.75
CA GLU A 94 4.17 -23.42 -10.80
C GLU A 94 3.59 -23.81 -12.15
N ILE A 95 3.14 -22.80 -12.89
CA ILE A 95 2.76 -22.97 -14.28
C ILE A 95 4.03 -23.17 -15.10
N ASP A 96 4.08 -24.27 -15.85
CA ASP A 96 5.13 -24.56 -16.81
C ASP A 96 4.48 -24.74 -18.19
N THR A 97 4.74 -23.79 -19.08
CA THR A 97 4.16 -23.77 -20.43
C THR A 97 5.01 -24.51 -21.46
N LYS A 98 6.15 -25.10 -21.06
CA LYS A 98 7.04 -25.79 -22.00
C LYS A 98 6.34 -27.00 -22.63
N LEU A 99 6.48 -27.14 -23.94
CA LEU A 99 6.00 -28.32 -24.66
C LEU A 99 6.90 -29.51 -24.31
N GLU A 100 6.29 -30.54 -23.73
CA GLU A 100 6.93 -31.82 -23.42
C GLU A 100 6.33 -32.93 -24.29
N ASN A 101 7.00 -34.09 -24.38
CA ASN A 101 6.43 -35.25 -25.08
C ASN A 101 5.15 -35.71 -24.37
N ALA A 102 4.06 -35.82 -25.12
CA ALA A 102 2.81 -36.34 -24.58
C ALA A 102 2.92 -37.86 -24.34
N SER A 103 2.29 -38.33 -23.26
CA SER A 103 2.19 -39.75 -22.95
C SER A 103 0.74 -40.13 -22.63
N GLY A 104 0.31 -41.30 -23.10
CA GLY A 104 -0.98 -41.92 -22.74
C GLY A 104 -2.26 -41.29 -23.33
N LYS A 105 -2.26 -40.02 -23.74
CA LYS A 105 -3.44 -39.34 -24.31
C LYS A 105 -3.60 -39.65 -25.81
N LYS A 106 -4.78 -40.13 -26.21
CA LYS A 106 -5.13 -40.41 -27.60
C LYS A 106 -6.49 -39.82 -27.97
N MET A 107 -6.66 -39.45 -29.23
CA MET A 107 -7.95 -39.11 -29.83
C MET A 107 -8.21 -39.99 -31.05
N SER A 108 -9.36 -40.68 -31.07
CA SER A 108 -9.74 -41.60 -32.16
C SER A 108 -8.63 -42.61 -32.54
N GLY A 109 -7.86 -43.07 -31.55
CA GLY A 109 -6.75 -44.01 -31.74
C GLY A 109 -5.39 -43.38 -32.07
N GLN A 110 -5.33 -42.10 -32.43
CA GLN A 110 -4.07 -41.37 -32.67
C GLN A 110 -3.55 -40.75 -31.36
N ALA A 111 -2.28 -40.99 -31.05
CA ALA A 111 -1.63 -40.36 -29.91
C ALA A 111 -1.26 -38.91 -30.22
N TYR A 112 -1.33 -38.05 -29.22
CA TYR A 112 -0.71 -36.73 -29.28
C TYR A 112 0.80 -36.88 -29.10
N ASP A 113 1.57 -35.99 -29.71
CA ASP A 113 3.03 -36.01 -29.64
C ASP A 113 3.57 -35.08 -28.55
N LEU A 114 2.89 -33.94 -28.34
CA LEU A 114 3.32 -32.89 -27.42
C LEU A 114 2.19 -32.49 -26.48
N SER A 115 2.55 -32.10 -25.26
CA SER A 115 1.60 -31.61 -24.27
C SER A 115 2.15 -30.55 -23.34
N VAL A 116 1.22 -29.79 -22.76
CA VAL A 116 1.41 -28.98 -21.55
C VAL A 116 0.34 -29.42 -20.55
N THR A 117 0.75 -29.85 -19.36
CA THR A 117 -0.17 -30.33 -18.30
C THR A 117 0.04 -29.65 -16.96
N LYS A 118 1.10 -28.84 -16.81
CA LYS A 118 1.40 -28.07 -15.59
C LYS A 118 0.84 -26.65 -15.72
N ALA A 119 -0.45 -26.54 -15.96
CA ALA A 119 -1.17 -25.30 -16.21
C ALA A 119 -2.64 -25.48 -15.78
N PRO A 120 -3.45 -24.40 -15.65
CA PRO A 120 -4.87 -24.54 -15.29
C PRO A 120 -5.73 -25.26 -16.35
N PHE A 121 -5.12 -25.59 -17.48
CA PHE A 121 -5.65 -26.41 -18.57
C PHE A 121 -4.55 -27.33 -19.11
N HIS A 122 -4.94 -28.35 -19.86
CA HIS A 122 -4.04 -29.18 -20.63
C HIS A 122 -4.15 -28.84 -22.12
N ALA A 123 -3.01 -28.73 -22.79
CA ALA A 123 -2.95 -28.61 -24.24
C ALA A 123 -2.23 -29.81 -24.84
N TYR A 124 -2.72 -30.32 -25.95
CA TYR A 124 -2.11 -31.42 -26.69
C TYR A 124 -2.03 -31.09 -28.18
N PHE A 125 -0.86 -31.36 -28.77
CA PHE A 125 -0.55 -31.07 -30.16
C PHE A 125 0.01 -32.31 -30.85
N GLY A 126 -0.31 -32.47 -32.13
CA GLY A 126 0.41 -33.41 -32.99
C GLY A 126 1.69 -32.79 -33.54
N LYS A 127 2.65 -33.63 -33.90
CA LYS A 127 3.87 -33.21 -34.58
C LYS A 127 3.57 -32.69 -35.99
N ASN A 128 2.48 -33.14 -36.60
CA ASN A 128 2.02 -32.64 -37.90
C ASN A 128 0.85 -31.67 -37.74
N SER A 129 0.83 -30.61 -38.55
CA SER A 129 -0.16 -29.53 -38.51
C SER A 129 -1.61 -29.97 -38.67
N ASN A 130 -1.87 -31.03 -39.45
CA ASN A 130 -3.22 -31.53 -39.73
C ASN A 130 -3.80 -32.43 -38.63
N ALA A 131 -3.02 -32.74 -37.60
CA ALA A 131 -3.51 -33.45 -36.43
C ALA A 131 -4.50 -32.56 -35.65
N PRO A 132 -5.55 -33.15 -35.04
CA PRO A 132 -6.37 -32.43 -34.08
C PRO A 132 -5.50 -31.87 -32.95
N GLN A 133 -5.91 -30.74 -32.38
CA GLN A 133 -5.33 -30.17 -31.18
C GLN A 133 -6.39 -30.14 -30.09
N LEU A 134 -6.03 -30.58 -28.89
CA LEU A 134 -6.96 -30.72 -27.77
C LEU A 134 -6.60 -29.74 -26.66
N PHE A 135 -7.60 -29.00 -26.22
CA PHE A 135 -7.56 -28.11 -25.08
C PHE A 135 -8.56 -28.62 -24.04
N GLU A 136 -8.07 -29.06 -22.89
CA GLU A 136 -8.87 -29.66 -21.85
C GLU A 136 -8.77 -28.84 -20.57
N VAL A 137 -9.91 -28.59 -19.94
CA VAL A 137 -9.98 -28.05 -18.60
C VAL A 137 -10.41 -29.19 -17.68
N PRO A 138 -9.53 -29.72 -16.81
CA PRO A 138 -9.84 -30.84 -15.94
C PRO A 138 -11.15 -30.60 -15.17
N GLY A 139 -12.11 -31.53 -15.32
CA GLY A 139 -13.41 -31.48 -14.67
C GLY A 139 -14.44 -30.52 -15.28
N LYS A 140 -14.09 -29.63 -16.22
CA LYS A 140 -15.02 -28.64 -16.81
C LYS A 140 -15.38 -28.91 -18.27
N GLY A 141 -14.45 -29.35 -19.10
CA GLY A 141 -14.74 -29.64 -20.50
C GLY A 141 -13.52 -29.68 -21.39
N GLN A 142 -13.73 -29.96 -22.68
CA GLN A 142 -12.66 -30.00 -23.66
C GLN A 142 -13.10 -29.41 -25.00
N ILE A 143 -12.14 -28.86 -25.73
CA ILE A 143 -12.30 -28.31 -27.08
C ILE A 143 -11.22 -28.92 -27.96
N ILE A 144 -11.63 -29.42 -29.11
CA ILE A 144 -10.74 -29.92 -30.15
C ILE A 144 -10.85 -29.00 -31.36
N ILE A 145 -9.71 -28.59 -31.88
CA ILE A 145 -9.59 -27.79 -33.10
C ILE A 145 -8.73 -28.56 -34.09
N GLN A 146 -9.21 -28.72 -35.32
CA GLN A 146 -8.45 -29.36 -36.40
C GLN A 146 -8.50 -28.49 -37.66
N PRO A 147 -7.35 -28.11 -38.25
CA PRO A 147 -7.35 -27.32 -39.47
C PRO A 147 -7.94 -28.10 -40.65
N ILE A 148 -8.64 -27.38 -41.52
CA ILE A 148 -9.25 -27.87 -42.76
C ILE A 148 -8.44 -27.34 -43.95
N ASP A 149 -8.40 -28.12 -45.04
CA ASP A 149 -7.66 -27.83 -46.28
C ASP A 149 -6.16 -27.53 -46.05
N SER A 150 -5.61 -28.04 -44.95
CA SER A 150 -4.20 -27.89 -44.60
C SER A 150 -3.35 -29.03 -45.15
N LYS A 151 -2.12 -28.71 -45.57
CA LYS A 151 -1.08 -29.72 -45.80
C LYS A 151 -0.61 -30.31 -44.48
N SER A 152 -0.23 -31.58 -44.48
CA SER A 152 0.50 -32.19 -43.37
C SER A 152 1.92 -31.63 -43.36
N SER A 153 2.23 -30.79 -42.37
CA SER A 153 3.54 -30.18 -42.19
C SER A 153 4.09 -30.51 -40.81
N SER A 154 5.34 -30.97 -40.75
CA SER A 154 6.00 -31.31 -39.48
C SER A 154 6.39 -30.03 -38.75
N GLY A 155 5.97 -29.91 -37.50
CA GLY A 155 6.28 -28.79 -36.63
C GLY A 155 7.68 -28.87 -36.03
N THR A 156 8.27 -27.70 -35.79
CA THR A 156 9.51 -27.53 -35.04
C THR A 156 9.19 -26.92 -33.69
N VAL A 157 9.67 -27.56 -32.61
CA VAL A 157 9.41 -27.14 -31.23
C VAL A 157 10.55 -26.29 -30.71
N THR A 158 10.22 -25.20 -30.03
CA THR A 158 11.16 -24.38 -29.26
C THR A 158 10.43 -23.95 -27.98
N GLU A 159 10.83 -24.53 -26.85
CA GLU A 159 10.23 -24.27 -25.54
C GLU A 159 8.70 -24.47 -25.50
N ASN A 160 7.92 -23.40 -25.34
CA ASN A 160 6.46 -23.40 -25.30
C ASN A 160 5.81 -23.20 -26.69
N LYS A 161 6.61 -23.19 -27.75
CA LYS A 161 6.19 -22.89 -29.12
C LYS A 161 6.36 -24.07 -30.05
N ILE A 162 5.40 -24.27 -30.95
CA ILE A 162 5.53 -25.14 -32.12
C ILE A 162 5.21 -24.34 -33.39
N MET A 163 6.13 -24.36 -34.35
CA MET A 163 5.98 -23.73 -35.67
C MET A 163 5.76 -24.80 -36.72
N TYR A 164 4.63 -24.72 -37.43
CA TYR A 164 4.33 -25.54 -38.60
C TYR A 164 4.52 -24.69 -39.88
N PRO A 165 5.54 -24.98 -40.70
CA PRO A 165 5.78 -24.21 -41.92
C PRO A 165 4.83 -24.63 -43.05
N ALA A 166 4.47 -23.71 -43.95
CA ALA A 166 3.74 -23.98 -45.19
C ALA A 166 2.49 -24.87 -45.02
N VAL A 167 1.71 -24.63 -43.94
CA VAL A 167 0.47 -25.37 -43.63
C VAL A 167 -0.59 -25.10 -44.70
N TRP A 168 -0.66 -23.84 -45.15
CA TRP A 168 -1.43 -23.41 -46.32
C TRP A 168 -0.51 -22.70 -47.32
N LYS A 169 -1.06 -22.30 -48.46
CA LYS A 169 -0.29 -21.62 -49.52
C LYS A 169 0.32 -20.33 -48.98
N GLU A 170 1.66 -20.24 -48.96
CA GLU A 170 2.45 -19.12 -48.43
C GLU A 170 2.11 -18.73 -46.98
N VAL A 171 1.72 -19.71 -46.16
CA VAL A 171 1.31 -19.49 -44.77
C VAL A 171 1.98 -20.45 -43.80
N ASP A 172 2.61 -19.89 -42.78
CA ASP A 172 3.08 -20.63 -41.61
C ASP A 172 2.07 -20.51 -40.47
N TRP A 173 2.03 -21.52 -39.60
CA TRP A 173 1.18 -21.53 -38.42
C TRP A 173 1.98 -21.79 -37.17
N VAL A 174 1.99 -20.84 -36.24
CA VAL A 174 2.72 -20.92 -34.98
C VAL A 174 1.75 -21.02 -33.83
N ARG A 175 2.00 -21.94 -32.91
CA ARG A 175 1.27 -22.06 -31.64
C ARG A 175 2.21 -21.81 -30.49
N THR A 176 1.82 -20.90 -29.60
CA THR A 176 2.58 -20.58 -28.38
C THR A 176 1.69 -20.79 -27.16
N VAL A 177 2.06 -21.70 -26.27
CA VAL A 177 1.31 -21.96 -25.04
C VAL A 177 1.60 -20.86 -24.03
N LEU A 178 0.54 -20.28 -23.48
CA LEU A 178 0.52 -19.23 -22.46
C LEU A 178 -0.10 -19.76 -21.16
N PRO A 179 0.11 -19.09 -20.01
CA PRO A 179 -0.49 -19.52 -18.73
C PRO A 179 -2.02 -19.65 -18.72
N GLU A 180 -2.72 -18.92 -19.58
CA GLU A 180 -4.18 -18.90 -19.66
C GLU A 180 -4.73 -19.35 -21.02
N GLY A 181 -3.90 -19.94 -21.89
CA GLY A 181 -4.40 -20.35 -23.20
C GLY A 181 -3.30 -20.64 -24.22
N VAL A 182 -3.66 -20.60 -25.49
CA VAL A 182 -2.73 -20.83 -26.58
C VAL A 182 -2.89 -19.73 -27.61
N LYS A 183 -1.83 -18.92 -27.76
CA LYS A 183 -1.71 -17.97 -28.84
C LYS A 183 -1.50 -18.70 -30.18
N SER A 184 -2.08 -18.15 -31.22
CA SER A 184 -1.95 -18.62 -32.60
C SER A 184 -1.44 -17.47 -33.44
N ASP A 185 -0.38 -17.67 -34.21
CA ASP A 185 0.05 -16.72 -35.24
C ASP A 185 -0.09 -17.41 -36.60
N ILE A 186 -0.98 -16.91 -37.46
CA ILE A 186 -1.11 -17.33 -38.84
C ILE A 186 -0.37 -16.30 -39.70
N ILE A 187 0.79 -16.69 -40.23
CA ILE A 187 1.75 -15.78 -40.85
C ILE A 187 1.65 -15.91 -42.37
N LEU A 188 1.11 -14.90 -43.02
CA LEU A 188 0.99 -14.81 -44.47
C LEU A 188 2.25 -14.13 -45.02
N HIS A 189 2.96 -14.80 -45.93
CA HIS A 189 4.28 -14.31 -46.39
C HIS A 189 4.22 -13.29 -47.52
N ASN A 190 3.17 -13.32 -48.35
CA ASN A 190 3.02 -12.43 -49.50
C ASN A 190 1.57 -12.37 -50.00
N THR A 191 1.34 -11.54 -51.03
CA THR A 191 0.03 -11.29 -51.64
C THR A 191 -0.65 -12.53 -52.25
N THR A 192 0.07 -13.63 -52.45
CA THR A 192 -0.49 -14.88 -53.00
C THR A 192 -0.92 -15.87 -51.92
N ALA A 193 -0.71 -15.52 -50.65
CA ALA A 193 -1.06 -16.33 -49.50
C ALA A 193 -2.56 -16.57 -49.39
N GLN A 194 -2.92 -17.73 -48.88
CA GLN A 194 -4.29 -18.00 -48.45
C GLN A 194 -4.67 -17.03 -47.32
N ASN A 195 -5.88 -16.48 -47.37
CA ASN A 195 -6.34 -15.42 -46.46
C ASN A 195 -7.64 -15.75 -45.70
N GLU A 196 -8.23 -16.94 -45.92
CA GLU A 196 -9.30 -17.51 -45.10
C GLU A 196 -8.89 -18.92 -44.64
N PHE A 197 -9.11 -19.21 -43.37
CA PHE A 197 -8.72 -20.44 -42.70
C PHE A 197 -9.91 -21.04 -41.97
N ARG A 198 -10.08 -22.35 -42.12
CA ARG A 198 -11.18 -23.09 -41.51
C ARG A 198 -10.64 -24.14 -40.55
N PHE A 199 -11.32 -24.29 -39.42
CA PHE A 199 -10.98 -25.30 -38.43
C PHE A 199 -12.25 -26.03 -38.01
N LYS A 200 -12.23 -27.36 -38.06
CA LYS A 200 -13.26 -28.16 -37.42
C LYS A 200 -13.17 -28.00 -35.92
N VAL A 201 -14.30 -27.72 -35.27
CA VAL A 201 -14.38 -27.57 -33.82
C VAL A 201 -15.27 -28.66 -33.22
N GLN A 202 -14.77 -29.33 -32.19
CA GLN A 202 -15.54 -30.28 -31.39
C GLN A 202 -15.42 -29.91 -29.91
N ALA A 203 -16.54 -29.60 -29.27
CA ALA A 203 -16.58 -29.18 -27.88
C ALA A 203 -17.69 -29.95 -27.14
N PRO A 204 -17.49 -31.24 -26.83
CA PRO A 204 -18.52 -32.05 -26.21
C PRO A 204 -18.93 -31.45 -24.86
N ASN A 205 -20.24 -31.35 -24.64
CA ASN A 205 -20.86 -30.81 -23.42
C ASN A 205 -20.58 -29.31 -23.15
N LEU A 206 -20.16 -28.55 -24.17
CA LEU A 206 -20.05 -27.10 -24.11
C LEU A 206 -21.00 -26.46 -25.13
N GLU A 207 -21.66 -25.38 -24.71
CA GLU A 207 -22.44 -24.51 -25.59
C GLU A 207 -21.58 -23.33 -26.06
N TYR A 208 -21.85 -22.75 -27.23
CA TYR A 208 -21.13 -21.57 -27.70
C TYR A 208 -22.03 -20.34 -27.84
N GLU A 209 -21.46 -19.15 -27.63
CA GLU A 209 -22.10 -17.86 -27.84
C GLU A 209 -21.16 -16.96 -28.66
N GLN A 210 -21.57 -16.63 -29.89
CA GLN A 210 -20.86 -15.71 -30.77
C GLN A 210 -21.18 -14.25 -30.40
N GLN A 211 -20.15 -13.47 -30.12
CA GLN A 211 -20.23 -12.04 -29.85
C GLN A 211 -20.13 -11.24 -31.16
N SER A 212 -20.59 -9.98 -31.13
CA SER A 212 -20.59 -9.08 -32.29
C SER A 212 -19.20 -8.66 -32.77
N ASP A 213 -18.18 -8.75 -31.92
CA ASP A 213 -16.78 -8.46 -32.23
C ASP A 213 -16.04 -9.65 -32.88
N GLY A 214 -16.68 -10.81 -33.03
CA GLY A 214 -16.06 -12.05 -33.53
C GLY A 214 -15.55 -13.00 -32.44
N THR A 215 -15.62 -12.61 -31.17
CA THR A 215 -15.29 -13.47 -30.02
C THR A 215 -16.31 -14.62 -29.91
N VAL A 216 -15.84 -15.83 -29.60
CA VAL A 216 -16.69 -17.01 -29.35
C VAL A 216 -16.49 -17.48 -27.92
N LEU A 217 -17.54 -17.43 -27.10
CA LEU A 217 -17.51 -17.95 -25.73
C LEU A 217 -17.97 -19.40 -25.72
N TRP A 218 -17.21 -20.30 -25.08
CA TRP A 218 -17.58 -21.69 -24.87
C TRP A 218 -17.92 -21.92 -23.39
N LYS A 219 -19.16 -22.35 -23.12
CA LYS A 219 -19.76 -22.33 -21.79
C LYS A 219 -20.22 -23.71 -21.34
N GLN A 220 -20.08 -23.95 -20.03
CA GLN A 220 -20.80 -25.00 -19.32
C GLN A 220 -21.79 -24.34 -18.36
N GLY A 221 -23.07 -24.30 -18.74
CA GLY A 221 -24.05 -23.48 -18.04
C GLY A 221 -23.69 -22.00 -18.10
N LYS A 222 -23.47 -21.37 -16.93
CA LYS A 222 -23.08 -19.94 -16.85
C LYS A 222 -21.58 -19.70 -16.87
N GLU A 223 -20.78 -20.74 -16.71
CA GLU A 223 -19.33 -20.65 -16.63
C GLU A 223 -18.69 -20.66 -18.01
N VAL A 224 -17.80 -19.71 -18.29
CA VAL A 224 -17.01 -19.69 -19.53
C VAL A 224 -15.78 -20.59 -19.34
N VAL A 225 -15.74 -21.71 -20.06
CA VAL A 225 -14.64 -22.69 -20.00
C VAL A 225 -13.50 -22.28 -20.93
N ALA A 226 -13.83 -21.73 -22.10
CA ALA A 226 -12.86 -21.21 -23.04
C ALA A 226 -13.44 -20.08 -23.87
N MET A 227 -12.57 -19.30 -24.50
CA MET A 227 -12.91 -18.18 -25.35
C MET A 227 -11.98 -18.14 -26.55
N PHE A 228 -12.55 -18.19 -27.76
CA PHE A 228 -11.80 -17.86 -28.97
C PHE A 228 -11.89 -16.36 -29.14
N ARG A 229 -10.79 -15.65 -28.91
CA ARG A 229 -10.76 -14.19 -29.02
C ARG A 229 -10.98 -13.78 -30.46
N ALA A 230 -11.63 -12.64 -30.69
CA ALA A 230 -11.70 -12.06 -32.02
C ALA A 230 -10.31 -11.98 -32.64
N ALA A 231 -10.19 -12.39 -33.91
CA ALA A 231 -8.92 -12.36 -34.61
C ALA A 231 -8.47 -10.91 -34.84
N THR A 232 -7.19 -10.63 -34.60
CA THR A 232 -6.57 -9.36 -34.97
C THR A 232 -5.56 -9.57 -36.09
N VAL A 233 -5.26 -8.54 -36.87
CA VAL A 233 -4.29 -8.62 -37.96
C VAL A 233 -3.38 -7.39 -37.98
N MET A 234 -2.09 -7.64 -38.19
CA MET A 234 -1.05 -6.61 -38.25
C MET A 234 -0.04 -6.95 -39.35
N ASP A 235 0.41 -5.92 -40.06
CA ASP A 235 1.45 -6.06 -41.09
C ASP A 235 2.87 -5.84 -40.52
N ALA A 236 3.90 -6.09 -41.32
CA ALA A 236 5.29 -6.00 -40.84
C ALA A 236 5.76 -4.59 -40.46
N ALA A 237 5.02 -3.53 -40.85
CA ALA A 237 5.29 -2.15 -40.46
C ALA A 237 4.50 -1.73 -39.21
N GLY A 238 3.72 -2.64 -38.60
CA GLY A 238 2.89 -2.39 -37.45
C GLY A 238 1.53 -1.76 -37.78
N LYS A 239 1.10 -1.77 -39.06
CA LYS A 239 -0.21 -1.26 -39.47
C LYS A 239 -1.27 -2.32 -39.16
N GLU A 240 -2.27 -1.94 -38.37
CA GLU A 240 -3.41 -2.79 -38.02
C GLU A 240 -4.43 -2.91 -39.17
N GLY A 241 -5.18 -4.01 -39.20
CA GLY A 241 -6.24 -4.26 -40.17
C GLY A 241 -7.49 -4.87 -39.59
N VAL A 242 -8.40 -5.24 -40.50
CA VAL A 242 -9.67 -5.87 -40.16
C VAL A 242 -9.58 -7.36 -40.47
N ALA A 243 -9.61 -8.17 -39.41
CA ALA A 243 -9.84 -9.60 -39.50
C ALA A 243 -11.27 -9.92 -39.07
N TYR A 244 -11.81 -11.03 -39.56
CA TYR A 244 -13.09 -11.56 -39.15
C TYR A 244 -12.93 -12.96 -38.57
N GLN A 245 -13.78 -13.27 -37.59
CA GLN A 245 -13.87 -14.59 -36.97
C GLN A 245 -15.33 -14.95 -36.70
N ARG A 246 -15.74 -16.17 -37.05
CA ARG A 246 -17.11 -16.67 -36.79
C ARG A 246 -17.18 -18.19 -36.69
N ILE A 247 -18.20 -18.69 -36.00
CA ILE A 247 -18.62 -20.09 -36.05
C ILE A 247 -19.68 -20.30 -37.13
N GLU A 248 -19.48 -21.30 -37.98
CA GLU A 248 -20.44 -21.78 -38.96
C GLU A 248 -20.91 -23.21 -38.62
N SER A 249 -22.22 -23.45 -38.65
CA SER A 249 -22.80 -24.80 -38.53
C SER A 249 -22.90 -25.43 -39.91
N THR A 250 -22.20 -26.54 -40.13
CA THR A 250 -22.22 -27.30 -41.38
C THR A 250 -22.80 -28.70 -41.18
N VAL A 251 -23.05 -29.43 -42.27
CA VAL A 251 -23.43 -30.85 -42.22
C VAL A 251 -22.34 -31.74 -41.59
N ALA A 252 -21.09 -31.30 -41.59
CA ALA A 252 -19.93 -32.02 -41.03
C ALA A 252 -19.63 -31.67 -39.57
N GLY A 253 -20.35 -30.69 -38.99
CA GLY A 253 -20.16 -30.17 -37.64
C GLY A 253 -19.91 -28.66 -37.61
N LEU A 254 -19.40 -28.17 -36.47
CA LEU A 254 -19.04 -26.77 -36.31
C LEU A 254 -17.68 -26.48 -36.95
N GLU A 255 -17.59 -25.35 -37.67
CA GLU A 255 -16.35 -24.82 -38.21
C GLU A 255 -16.08 -23.41 -37.68
N LEU A 256 -14.86 -23.16 -37.22
CA LEU A 256 -14.34 -21.83 -36.96
C LEU A 256 -13.74 -21.29 -38.25
N VAL A 257 -14.22 -20.13 -38.71
CA VAL A 257 -13.73 -19.43 -39.89
C VAL A 257 -13.01 -18.17 -39.45
N ILE A 258 -11.76 -18.02 -39.88
CA ILE A 258 -10.91 -16.86 -39.61
C ILE A 258 -10.40 -16.33 -40.94
N GLY A 259 -10.47 -15.03 -41.17
CA GLY A 259 -9.90 -14.43 -42.38
C GLY A 259 -9.60 -12.95 -42.25
N VAL A 260 -9.00 -12.40 -43.28
CA VAL A 260 -8.63 -10.98 -43.37
C VAL A 260 -9.29 -10.36 -44.59
N ASP A 261 -9.69 -9.11 -44.46
CA ASP A 261 -10.21 -8.31 -45.56
C ASP A 261 -9.25 -8.34 -46.77
N PRO A 262 -9.67 -8.90 -47.93
CA PRO A 262 -8.84 -8.96 -49.13
C PRO A 262 -8.40 -7.59 -49.63
N ASP A 263 -9.22 -6.55 -49.49
CA ASP A 263 -8.89 -5.21 -49.96
C ASP A 263 -7.78 -4.59 -49.09
N TRP A 264 -7.83 -4.84 -47.78
CA TRP A 264 -6.75 -4.43 -46.87
C TRP A 264 -5.44 -5.15 -47.19
N LEU A 265 -5.48 -6.45 -47.53
CA LEU A 265 -4.29 -7.21 -47.92
C LEU A 265 -3.71 -6.75 -49.27
N ALA A 266 -4.57 -6.34 -50.21
CA ALA A 266 -4.17 -5.90 -51.55
C ALA A 266 -3.66 -4.44 -51.61
N ALA A 267 -3.74 -3.70 -50.49
CA ALA A 267 -3.28 -2.31 -50.44
C ALA A 267 -1.80 -2.17 -50.85
N PRO A 268 -1.45 -1.19 -51.71
CA PRO A 268 -0.09 -1.06 -52.25
C PRO A 268 0.97 -0.72 -51.20
N ASP A 269 0.55 -0.21 -50.03
CA ASP A 269 1.42 0.11 -48.89
C ASP A 269 1.54 -1.05 -47.87
N ARG A 270 1.03 -2.25 -48.20
CA ARG A 270 1.08 -3.41 -47.31
C ARG A 270 2.50 -3.94 -47.12
N ALA A 271 2.96 -3.97 -45.87
CA ALA A 271 4.24 -4.57 -45.51
C ALA A 271 4.08 -6.07 -45.16
N TRP A 272 4.97 -6.92 -45.66
CA TRP A 272 4.93 -8.37 -45.44
C TRP A 272 6.09 -8.84 -44.55
N PRO A 273 5.92 -9.90 -43.74
CA PRO A 273 4.72 -10.74 -43.61
C PRO A 273 3.56 -10.04 -42.87
N VAL A 274 2.35 -10.56 -43.05
CA VAL A 274 1.15 -10.19 -42.30
C VAL A 274 0.84 -11.29 -41.29
N THR A 275 0.54 -10.94 -40.05
CA THR A 275 0.24 -11.89 -38.99
C THR A 275 -1.19 -11.73 -38.50
N ILE A 276 -1.94 -12.83 -38.46
CA ILE A 276 -3.26 -12.93 -37.84
C ILE A 276 -3.12 -13.62 -36.47
N ASP A 277 -3.68 -13.02 -35.42
CA ASP A 277 -3.67 -13.56 -34.05
C ASP A 277 -5.08 -13.97 -33.59
N PRO A 278 -5.50 -15.23 -33.81
CA PRO A 278 -6.72 -15.80 -33.23
C PRO A 278 -6.41 -16.56 -31.92
N THR A 279 -6.03 -15.82 -30.86
CA THR A 279 -5.70 -16.40 -29.56
C THR A 279 -6.89 -17.13 -28.92
N VAL A 280 -6.63 -18.35 -28.39
CA VAL A 280 -7.59 -19.14 -27.61
C VAL A 280 -7.27 -19.00 -26.13
N THR A 281 -8.16 -18.40 -25.35
CA THR A 281 -8.08 -18.35 -23.88
C THR A 281 -8.84 -19.54 -23.28
N ILE A 282 -8.23 -20.22 -22.31
CA ILE A 282 -8.76 -21.43 -21.68
C ILE A 282 -8.72 -21.19 -20.17
N GLN A 283 -9.88 -21.28 -19.51
CA GLN A 283 -10.11 -20.72 -18.18
C GLN A 283 -9.77 -19.21 -18.12
N PRO A 284 -10.58 -18.33 -18.74
CA PRO A 284 -10.40 -16.90 -18.55
C PRO A 284 -10.46 -16.60 -17.04
N SER A 285 -9.37 -16.09 -16.49
CA SER A 285 -9.32 -15.76 -15.07
C SER A 285 -10.38 -14.68 -14.78
N THR A 286 -10.92 -14.68 -13.56
CA THR A 286 -11.60 -13.50 -13.04
C THR A 286 -10.51 -12.45 -12.79
N GLN A 287 -10.08 -11.74 -13.84
CA GLN A 287 -8.98 -10.76 -13.78
C GLN A 287 -9.16 -9.82 -12.59
N THR A 288 -8.28 -9.94 -11.59
CA THR A 288 -8.24 -8.99 -10.47
C THR A 288 -7.20 -7.88 -10.70
N GLY A 289 -6.17 -8.17 -11.50
CA GLY A 289 -5.34 -7.18 -12.19
C GLY A 289 -5.86 -6.89 -13.59
N ILE A 290 -5.83 -5.62 -14.00
CA ILE A 290 -6.34 -5.14 -15.30
C ILE A 290 -5.37 -4.12 -15.88
N ASP A 291 -5.14 -4.20 -17.19
CA ASP A 291 -4.36 -3.24 -17.96
C ASP A 291 -4.99 -2.96 -19.32
N THR A 292 -4.91 -1.72 -19.79
CA THR A 292 -5.46 -1.34 -21.10
C THR A 292 -4.88 0.00 -21.54
N THR A 293 -5.24 0.44 -22.75
CA THR A 293 -4.99 1.80 -23.22
C THR A 293 -6.27 2.45 -23.74
N VAL A 294 -6.32 3.78 -23.76
CA VAL A 294 -7.41 4.54 -24.37
C VAL A 294 -6.84 5.59 -25.30
N ASN A 295 -7.56 5.85 -26.40
CA ASN A 295 -7.14 6.78 -27.46
C ASN A 295 -8.23 7.82 -27.75
N SER A 296 -7.88 9.10 -27.74
CA SER A 296 -8.81 10.19 -28.00
C SER A 296 -9.39 10.26 -29.41
N GLY A 297 -8.67 9.79 -30.43
CA GLY A 297 -9.19 9.76 -31.81
C GLY A 297 -9.99 8.51 -32.16
N LEU A 298 -10.06 7.55 -31.24
CA LEU A 298 -10.95 6.38 -31.33
C LEU A 298 -11.76 6.27 -30.03
N PRO A 299 -12.64 7.25 -29.75
CA PRO A 299 -13.11 7.52 -28.40
C PRO A 299 -14.02 6.44 -27.79
N THR A 300 -14.66 5.66 -28.65
CA THR A 300 -15.57 4.56 -28.29
C THR A 300 -14.90 3.18 -28.40
N SER A 301 -13.64 3.10 -28.83
CA SER A 301 -12.94 1.82 -28.97
C SER A 301 -12.37 1.35 -27.64
N SER A 302 -12.53 0.07 -27.37
CA SER A 302 -11.87 -0.63 -26.26
C SER A 302 -10.60 -1.31 -26.77
N TYR A 303 -9.52 -1.18 -26.01
CA TYR A 303 -8.24 -1.84 -26.28
C TYR A 303 -7.93 -2.94 -25.26
N ALA A 304 -8.94 -3.39 -24.51
CA ALA A 304 -8.79 -4.54 -23.63
C ALA A 304 -8.11 -5.70 -24.36
N ARG A 305 -7.22 -6.40 -23.66
CA ARG A 305 -6.49 -7.56 -24.19
C ARG A 305 -5.48 -7.30 -25.31
N GLN A 306 -5.21 -6.04 -25.67
CA GLN A 306 -4.05 -5.69 -26.49
C GLN A 306 -2.78 -6.07 -25.74
N PHE A 307 -1.77 -6.60 -26.46
CA PHE A 307 -0.51 -7.03 -25.84
C PHE A 307 0.43 -5.87 -25.46
N TYR A 308 0.03 -4.64 -25.76
CA TYR A 308 0.73 -3.41 -25.39
C TYR A 308 -0.26 -2.32 -24.94
N MET A 309 0.19 -1.44 -24.05
CA MET A 309 -0.56 -0.26 -23.58
C MET A 309 0.25 1.00 -23.85
N SER A 310 -0.35 1.95 -24.57
CA SER A 310 0.33 3.15 -25.06
C SER A 310 -0.01 4.39 -24.23
N TYR A 311 0.93 5.33 -24.19
CA TYR A 311 0.74 6.68 -23.68
C TYR A 311 1.48 7.69 -24.58
N GLY A 312 1.11 8.96 -24.50
CA GLY A 312 1.69 10.01 -25.32
C GLY A 312 0.72 10.51 -26.39
N LYS A 313 1.25 11.02 -27.50
CA LYS A 313 0.45 11.47 -28.65
C LYS A 313 1.07 11.06 -29.96
N ASP A 314 0.23 10.62 -30.88
CA ASP A 314 0.57 10.37 -32.28
C ASP A 314 -0.47 11.00 -33.21
N SER A 315 -0.41 10.66 -34.51
CA SER A 315 -1.38 11.15 -35.50
C SER A 315 -2.82 10.70 -35.27
N ARG A 316 -3.05 9.67 -34.43
CA ARG A 316 -4.38 9.16 -34.09
C ARG A 316 -4.96 9.89 -32.89
N GLY A 317 -4.14 10.47 -32.01
CA GLY A 317 -4.63 11.25 -30.88
C GLY A 317 -3.77 11.05 -29.64
N ASN A 318 -4.35 11.38 -28.48
CA ASN A 318 -3.72 11.16 -27.19
C ASN A 318 -3.98 9.74 -26.72
N TRP A 319 -2.91 9.08 -26.27
CA TRP A 319 -2.92 7.77 -25.66
C TRP A 319 -2.74 7.87 -24.14
N ARG A 320 -3.41 6.99 -23.39
CA ARG A 320 -3.20 6.80 -21.95
C ARG A 320 -3.11 5.32 -21.64
N ALA A 321 -2.12 4.91 -20.85
CA ALA A 321 -1.94 3.52 -20.43
C ALA A 321 -2.43 3.37 -18.98
N LEU A 322 -3.35 2.44 -18.75
CA LEU A 322 -4.00 2.19 -17.46
C LEU A 322 -3.53 0.83 -16.92
N LEU A 323 -3.19 0.77 -15.63
CA LEU A 323 -2.75 -0.45 -14.97
C LEU A 323 -3.24 -0.49 -13.52
N LYS A 324 -3.75 -1.64 -13.10
CA LYS A 324 -4.15 -1.90 -11.73
C LYS A 324 -3.77 -3.33 -11.34
N PHE A 325 -3.11 -3.47 -10.19
CA PHE A 325 -2.86 -4.77 -9.56
C PHE A 325 -3.87 -5.06 -8.46
N ASP A 326 -4.14 -6.34 -8.25
CA ASP A 326 -4.81 -6.83 -7.05
C ASP A 326 -3.82 -6.97 -5.89
N ILE A 327 -4.04 -6.19 -4.85
CA ILE A 327 -3.15 -6.12 -3.69
C ILE A 327 -3.68 -6.94 -2.49
N SER A 328 -4.75 -7.72 -2.68
CA SER A 328 -5.38 -8.49 -1.61
C SER A 328 -4.52 -9.64 -1.06
N SER A 329 -3.50 -10.06 -1.83
CA SER A 329 -2.56 -11.11 -1.42
C SER A 329 -1.54 -10.67 -0.36
N ILE A 330 -1.47 -9.37 -0.04
CA ILE A 330 -0.56 -8.85 0.97
C ILE A 330 -1.16 -9.11 2.36
N PRO A 331 -0.42 -9.75 3.29
CA PRO A 331 -0.88 -9.92 4.66
C PRO A 331 -1.17 -8.57 5.34
N ALA A 332 -2.20 -8.50 6.19
CA ALA A 332 -2.48 -7.32 7.00
C ALA A 332 -1.37 -7.05 8.04
N SER A 333 -1.31 -5.81 8.54
CA SER A 333 -0.41 -5.39 9.63
C SER A 333 1.10 -5.56 9.33
N LYS A 334 1.50 -5.35 8.07
CA LYS A 334 2.90 -5.32 7.63
C LYS A 334 3.36 -3.89 7.39
N ALA A 335 4.64 -3.64 7.65
CA ALA A 335 5.26 -2.37 7.33
C ALA A 335 5.82 -2.45 5.90
N ILE A 336 5.36 -1.56 5.03
CA ILE A 336 5.83 -1.48 3.65
C ILE A 336 7.16 -0.71 3.62
N ILE A 337 8.22 -1.36 3.15
CA ILE A 337 9.54 -0.77 2.96
C ILE A 337 9.62 -0.12 1.57
N SER A 338 9.17 -0.82 0.53
CA SER A 338 9.09 -0.28 -0.83
C SER A 338 8.01 -0.96 -1.65
N ALA A 339 7.47 -0.27 -2.65
CA ALA A 339 6.58 -0.84 -3.65
C ALA A 339 6.88 -0.25 -5.03
N LYS A 340 7.19 -1.11 -6.00
CA LYS A 340 7.61 -0.71 -7.35
C LYS A 340 6.79 -1.43 -8.42
N ILE A 341 6.34 -0.69 -9.42
CA ILE A 341 5.78 -1.28 -10.64
C ILE A 341 6.93 -1.54 -11.62
N GLN A 342 7.10 -2.79 -12.02
CA GLN A 342 7.90 -3.17 -13.17
C GLN A 342 7.06 -3.14 -14.44
N VAL A 343 7.56 -2.46 -15.47
CA VAL A 343 7.04 -2.52 -16.85
C VAL A 343 8.20 -2.67 -17.83
N THR A 344 7.95 -3.32 -18.96
CA THR A 344 8.95 -3.46 -20.03
C THR A 344 8.50 -2.70 -21.26
N CYS A 345 9.41 -1.92 -21.84
CA CYS A 345 9.14 -1.10 -23.03
C CYS A 345 8.94 -2.00 -24.26
N TYR A 346 7.75 -1.95 -24.87
CA TYR A 346 7.50 -2.54 -26.18
C TYR A 346 8.08 -1.65 -27.29
N TYR A 347 7.77 -0.36 -27.21
CA TYR A 347 8.18 0.64 -28.19
C TYR A 347 8.39 1.98 -27.49
N GLY A 348 9.41 2.73 -27.89
CA GLY A 348 9.70 4.04 -27.30
C GLY A 348 10.38 4.97 -28.28
N THR A 349 9.86 6.19 -28.40
CA THR A 349 10.47 7.28 -29.19
C THR A 349 11.24 8.28 -28.32
N SER A 350 11.63 7.86 -27.11
CA SER A 350 12.18 8.69 -26.02
C SER A 350 11.28 9.88 -25.71
N THR A 351 10.42 9.73 -24.70
CA THR A 351 9.54 10.78 -24.18
C THR A 351 9.62 10.81 -22.67
N ILE A 352 9.04 11.82 -22.04
CA ILE A 352 8.84 11.87 -20.59
C ILE A 352 7.48 11.22 -20.32
N ALA A 353 7.45 10.22 -19.45
CA ALA A 353 6.23 9.59 -18.98
C ALA A 353 5.83 10.18 -17.63
N MET A 354 4.56 10.57 -17.49
CA MET A 354 4.00 11.07 -16.25
C MET A 354 3.05 10.02 -15.67
N LEU A 355 3.30 9.60 -14.43
CA LEU A 355 2.49 8.59 -13.76
C LEU A 355 1.56 9.24 -12.75
N HIS A 356 0.27 8.99 -12.88
CA HIS A 356 -0.77 9.58 -12.05
C HIS A 356 -1.57 8.52 -11.30
N LYS A 357 -2.13 8.93 -10.16
CA LYS A 357 -3.04 8.11 -9.35
C LYS A 357 -4.44 8.17 -9.96
N VAL A 358 -5.02 7.01 -10.25
CA VAL A 358 -6.42 6.90 -10.68
C VAL A 358 -7.36 7.09 -9.48
N THR A 359 -8.44 7.85 -9.66
CA THR A 359 -9.37 8.27 -8.59
C THR A 359 -10.76 7.69 -8.71
N SER A 360 -11.09 6.96 -9.77
CA SER A 360 -12.37 6.26 -9.93
C SER A 360 -12.23 4.84 -10.44
N ARG A 361 -13.23 4.01 -10.13
CA ARG A 361 -13.30 2.62 -10.59
C ARG A 361 -13.35 2.53 -12.13
N TRP A 362 -12.76 1.47 -12.66
CA TRP A 362 -12.82 1.10 -14.08
C TRP A 362 -12.74 -0.42 -14.27
N ILE A 363 -13.03 -0.87 -15.48
CA ILE A 363 -12.87 -2.25 -15.95
C ILE A 363 -12.03 -2.25 -17.22
N GLU A 364 -11.43 -3.37 -17.60
CA GLU A 364 -10.45 -3.40 -18.69
C GLU A 364 -10.97 -2.90 -20.06
N THR A 365 -12.29 -3.02 -20.29
CA THR A 365 -12.96 -2.59 -21.52
C THR A 365 -13.32 -1.10 -21.57
N VAL A 366 -12.71 -0.27 -20.72
CA VAL A 366 -12.90 1.18 -20.80
C VAL A 366 -12.44 1.73 -22.16
N THR A 367 -13.13 2.78 -22.58
CA THR A 367 -12.86 3.56 -23.78
C THR A 367 -12.39 4.96 -23.38
N TRP A 368 -11.97 5.80 -24.31
CA TRP A 368 -11.64 7.19 -23.99
C TRP A 368 -12.80 7.94 -23.34
N ASP A 369 -14.03 7.73 -23.81
CA ASP A 369 -15.23 8.38 -23.28
C ASP A 369 -15.63 7.87 -21.89
N THR A 370 -15.23 6.64 -21.54
CA THR A 370 -15.61 5.96 -20.29
C THR A 370 -14.43 5.73 -19.33
N GLN A 371 -13.26 6.30 -19.65
CA GLN A 371 -12.04 6.12 -18.87
C GLN A 371 -12.19 6.67 -17.44
N PRO A 372 -11.42 6.15 -16.47
CA PRO A 372 -11.48 6.67 -15.12
C PRO A 372 -10.88 8.08 -15.02
N THR A 373 -11.33 8.82 -14.02
CA THR A 373 -10.69 10.05 -13.55
C THR A 373 -9.36 9.74 -12.85
N TYR A 374 -8.44 10.70 -12.87
CA TYR A 374 -7.14 10.61 -12.18
C TYR A 374 -6.70 11.98 -11.67
N ASP A 375 -5.76 11.97 -10.73
CA ASP A 375 -5.16 13.17 -10.15
C ASP A 375 -4.22 13.84 -11.17
N ALA A 376 -4.46 15.11 -11.51
CA ALA A 376 -3.63 15.83 -12.47
C ALA A 376 -2.18 16.02 -12.00
N THR A 377 -1.91 15.89 -10.69
CA THR A 377 -0.54 15.95 -10.17
C THR A 377 0.14 14.59 -10.36
N PRO A 378 1.26 14.51 -11.11
CA PRO A 378 1.98 13.25 -11.28
C PRO A 378 2.62 12.82 -9.95
N ILE A 379 2.55 11.51 -9.67
CA ILE A 379 3.29 10.85 -8.59
C ILE A 379 4.78 10.80 -8.94
N LEU A 380 5.07 10.52 -10.22
CA LEU A 380 6.41 10.38 -10.78
C LEU A 380 6.47 10.91 -12.20
N THR A 381 7.67 11.33 -12.60
CA THR A 381 7.98 11.74 -13.97
C THR A 381 9.35 11.18 -14.32
N LEU A 382 9.42 10.30 -15.32
CA LEU A 382 10.64 9.60 -15.73
C LEU A 382 10.78 9.62 -17.25
N ASP A 383 12.03 9.54 -17.73
CA ASP A 383 12.32 9.33 -19.14
C ASP A 383 12.00 7.89 -19.56
N THR A 384 11.31 7.74 -20.70
CA THR A 384 11.08 6.44 -21.33
C THR A 384 12.39 5.89 -21.89
N PRO A 385 12.71 4.63 -21.64
CA PRO A 385 13.96 4.04 -22.11
C PRO A 385 13.82 3.58 -23.57
N SER A 386 14.91 3.03 -24.13
CA SER A 386 14.87 2.34 -25.42
C SER A 386 13.91 1.14 -25.39
N PRO A 387 13.42 0.68 -26.56
CA PRO A 387 12.67 -0.58 -26.65
C PRO A 387 13.35 -1.74 -25.90
N GLU A 388 12.54 -2.65 -25.37
CA GLU A 388 12.91 -3.83 -24.56
C GLU A 388 13.48 -3.54 -23.17
N ALA A 389 13.69 -2.28 -22.80
CA ALA A 389 14.19 -1.95 -21.47
C ALA A 389 13.10 -2.10 -20.39
N LYS A 390 13.50 -2.72 -19.27
CA LYS A 390 12.68 -2.83 -18.05
C LYS A 390 12.83 -1.56 -17.21
N GLN A 391 11.72 -1.05 -16.68
CA GLN A 391 11.70 0.06 -15.74
C GLN A 391 11.01 -0.30 -14.44
N LEU A 392 11.47 0.33 -13.35
CA LEU A 392 10.88 0.25 -12.03
C LEU A 392 10.37 1.63 -11.63
N TRP A 393 9.06 1.74 -11.42
CA TRP A 393 8.37 2.94 -11.00
C TRP A 393 8.06 2.86 -9.51
N ASP A 394 8.72 3.70 -8.70
CA ASP A 394 8.55 3.71 -7.24
C ASP A 394 7.25 4.38 -6.80
N ILE A 395 6.27 3.56 -6.42
CA ILE A 395 4.97 4.01 -5.96
C ILE A 395 4.81 3.83 -4.44
N THR A 396 5.90 3.70 -3.68
CA THR A 396 5.89 3.33 -2.25
C THR A 396 4.90 4.16 -1.43
N ALA A 397 4.89 5.48 -1.61
CA ALA A 397 3.98 6.36 -0.89
C ALA A 397 2.50 6.09 -1.24
N LEU A 398 2.17 6.03 -2.53
CA LEU A 398 0.80 5.76 -2.99
C LEU A 398 0.32 4.37 -2.57
N PHE A 399 1.17 3.37 -2.75
CA PHE A 399 0.87 2.00 -2.37
C PHE A 399 0.65 1.85 -0.86
N THR A 400 1.45 2.54 -0.03
CA THR A 400 1.24 2.58 1.42
C THR A 400 -0.13 3.17 1.77
N SER A 401 -0.57 4.22 1.06
CA SER A 401 -1.91 4.79 1.24
C SER A 401 -3.02 3.81 0.86
N TRP A 402 -2.83 3.02 -0.21
CA TRP A 402 -3.75 1.95 -0.61
C TRP A 402 -3.83 0.84 0.42
N TYR A 403 -2.67 0.34 0.86
CA TYR A 403 -2.55 -0.73 1.83
C TYR A 403 -3.18 -0.37 3.19
N ASN A 404 -2.99 0.88 3.63
CA ASN A 404 -3.59 1.40 4.86
C ASN A 404 -5.08 1.77 4.73
N GLY A 405 -5.68 1.62 3.53
CA GLY A 405 -7.09 1.96 3.29
C GLY A 405 -7.41 3.47 3.32
N THR A 406 -6.40 4.33 3.42
CA THR A 406 -6.57 5.80 3.39
C THR A 406 -6.94 6.33 2.00
N VAL A 407 -6.61 5.56 0.96
CA VAL A 407 -6.93 5.85 -0.43
C VAL A 407 -7.40 4.54 -1.09
N PRO A 408 -8.52 4.51 -1.83
CA PRO A 408 -8.91 3.31 -2.59
C PRO A 408 -7.91 2.97 -3.70
N ASN A 409 -7.63 1.69 -3.91
CA ASN A 409 -6.81 1.23 -5.04
C ASN A 409 -7.62 1.17 -6.35
N TYR A 410 -7.44 2.17 -7.20
CA TYR A 410 -7.93 2.17 -8.58
C TYR A 410 -6.80 2.07 -9.62
N GLY A 411 -5.57 1.83 -9.19
CA GLY A 411 -4.41 1.73 -10.08
C GLY A 411 -3.81 3.09 -10.48
N VAL A 412 -3.08 3.07 -11.58
CA VAL A 412 -2.31 4.20 -12.10
C VAL A 412 -2.57 4.41 -13.59
N VAL A 413 -2.28 5.62 -14.07
CA VAL A 413 -2.32 5.98 -15.49
C VAL A 413 -1.02 6.66 -15.90
N TRP A 414 -0.44 6.22 -17.01
CA TRP A 414 0.59 6.97 -17.71
C TRP A 414 -0.04 7.85 -18.78
N GLU A 415 0.36 9.11 -18.81
CA GLU A 415 -0.05 10.07 -19.83
C GLU A 415 1.10 11.01 -20.20
N ARG A 416 0.99 11.61 -21.38
CA ARG A 416 1.79 12.77 -21.79
C ARG A 416 1.16 13.46 -23.00
N ASP A 417 0.81 14.75 -22.91
CA ASP A 417 0.40 15.53 -24.10
C ASP A 417 1.63 16.12 -24.83
N ASN A 418 2.41 15.27 -25.48
CA ASN A 418 3.48 15.68 -26.40
C ASN A 418 3.47 14.80 -27.65
N TRP A 419 3.96 15.32 -28.80
CA TRP A 419 3.96 14.61 -30.10
C TRP A 419 4.98 13.47 -30.18
N ARG A 420 4.96 12.59 -29.19
CA ARG A 420 5.72 11.35 -29.05
C ARG A 420 4.86 10.36 -28.28
N TRP A 421 4.97 9.09 -28.63
CA TRP A 421 4.24 8.01 -27.96
C TRP A 421 5.19 6.86 -27.68
N SER A 422 4.84 6.11 -26.63
CA SER A 422 5.57 4.93 -26.18
C SER A 422 4.58 3.91 -25.63
N SER A 423 5.01 2.65 -25.57
CA SER A 423 4.17 1.53 -25.20
C SER A 423 4.88 0.60 -24.23
N TRP A 424 4.13 0.11 -23.25
CA TRP A 424 4.55 -0.96 -22.34
C TRP A 424 3.89 -2.27 -22.75
N TYR A 425 4.54 -3.41 -22.50
CA TYR A 425 3.85 -4.71 -22.58
C TYR A 425 2.75 -4.81 -21.51
N THR A 426 1.66 -5.48 -21.85
CA THR A 426 0.52 -5.77 -20.96
C THR A 426 0.57 -7.19 -20.43
N SER A 427 -0.38 -7.55 -19.58
CA SER A 427 -0.60 -8.92 -19.12
C SER A 427 -0.87 -9.92 -20.26
N ASP A 428 -1.31 -9.46 -21.43
CA ASP A 428 -1.57 -10.29 -22.62
C ASP A 428 -0.34 -10.58 -23.49
N TYR A 429 0.81 -9.95 -23.23
CA TYR A 429 2.02 -10.23 -24.00
C TYR A 429 2.49 -11.68 -23.84
N SER A 430 3.01 -12.30 -24.89
CA SER A 430 3.33 -13.74 -24.86
C SER A 430 4.52 -14.11 -23.98
N LYS A 431 5.50 -13.21 -23.79
CA LYS A 431 6.68 -13.46 -22.96
C LYS A 431 6.42 -12.98 -21.53
N SER A 432 6.24 -13.95 -20.64
CA SER A 432 5.88 -13.76 -19.23
C SER A 432 6.84 -12.86 -18.46
N SER A 433 8.15 -12.93 -18.74
CA SER A 433 9.18 -12.15 -18.06
C SER A 433 9.08 -10.63 -18.28
N ASP A 434 8.32 -10.22 -19.29
CA ASP A 434 8.21 -8.83 -19.73
C ASP A 434 6.85 -8.21 -19.40
N ARG A 435 5.94 -9.01 -18.84
CA ARG A 435 4.64 -8.53 -18.37
C ARG A 435 4.78 -7.66 -17.12
N PRO A 436 3.81 -6.76 -16.86
CA PRO A 436 3.82 -5.92 -15.67
C PRO A 436 3.84 -6.74 -14.38
N ALA A 437 4.61 -6.27 -13.40
CA ALA A 437 4.63 -6.84 -12.06
C ALA A 437 4.69 -5.74 -10.99
N LEU A 438 4.08 -5.98 -9.84
CA LEU A 438 4.20 -5.16 -8.64
C LEU A 438 5.09 -5.87 -7.64
N ILE A 439 6.20 -5.24 -7.29
CA ILE A 439 7.22 -5.77 -6.38
C ILE A 439 7.13 -5.00 -5.07
N VAL A 440 6.77 -5.68 -4.00
CA VAL A 440 6.55 -5.10 -2.67
C VAL A 440 7.54 -5.70 -1.70
N VAL A 441 8.36 -4.87 -1.10
CA VAL A 441 9.20 -5.27 0.03
C VAL A 441 8.51 -4.84 1.31
N TYR A 442 8.25 -5.77 2.20
CA TYR A 442 7.61 -5.51 3.49
C TYR A 442 8.32 -6.28 4.61
N THR A 443 8.12 -5.85 5.84
CA THR A 443 8.57 -6.57 7.04
C THR A 443 7.45 -6.58 8.07
N THR A 444 7.64 -7.27 9.19
CA THR A 444 6.73 -7.17 10.32
C THR A 444 6.89 -5.81 10.96
N ALA A 445 5.78 -5.11 11.22
CA ALA A 445 5.87 -3.82 11.89
C ALA A 445 6.17 -4.02 13.38
N PRO A 446 7.00 -3.19 14.00
CA PRO A 446 7.19 -3.22 15.44
C PRO A 446 5.90 -2.83 16.15
N LEU A 447 5.76 -3.27 17.40
CA LEU A 447 4.67 -2.91 18.29
C LEU A 447 5.18 -1.92 19.34
N VAL A 448 4.39 -0.86 19.54
CA VAL A 448 4.59 0.14 20.58
C VAL A 448 3.36 0.19 21.50
N THR A 449 3.59 0.19 22.81
CA THR A 449 2.51 0.31 23.81
C THR A 449 2.83 1.46 24.77
N PRO A 450 1.99 2.51 24.87
CA PRO A 450 2.20 3.58 25.85
C PRO A 450 2.21 3.03 27.27
N THR A 451 3.08 3.56 28.12
CA THR A 451 3.17 3.16 29.54
C THR A 451 2.90 4.33 30.50
N SER A 452 3.15 5.57 30.09
CA SER A 452 2.82 6.77 30.88
C SER A 452 2.91 8.05 30.01
N PRO A 453 2.11 9.10 30.28
CA PRO A 453 0.92 9.09 31.13
C PRO A 453 -0.26 8.36 30.46
N LEU A 454 -1.04 7.59 31.21
CA LEU A 454 -2.16 6.80 30.68
C LEU A 454 -3.50 7.43 31.06
N GLY A 455 -4.33 7.73 30.06
CA GLY A 455 -5.63 8.34 30.28
C GLY A 455 -6.51 8.33 29.04
N THR A 456 -7.81 8.50 29.25
CA THR A 456 -8.82 8.48 28.19
C THR A 456 -9.37 9.87 27.94
N ALA A 457 -10.10 10.05 26.84
CA ALA A 457 -10.75 11.33 26.53
C ALA A 457 -11.70 11.80 27.66
N ALA A 458 -12.35 10.86 28.35
CA ALA A 458 -13.26 11.14 29.46
C ALA A 458 -12.53 11.37 30.78
N VAL A 459 -11.51 10.54 31.06
CA VAL A 459 -10.74 10.58 32.31
C VAL A 459 -9.25 10.68 31.95
N PRO A 460 -8.70 11.91 31.82
CA PRO A 460 -7.29 12.09 31.51
C PRO A 460 -6.42 11.73 32.71
N SER A 461 -5.16 11.40 32.45
CA SER A 461 -4.14 11.30 33.51
C SER A 461 -3.83 12.70 34.05
N TYR A 462 -3.92 12.89 35.36
CA TYR A 462 -3.44 14.09 36.01
C TYR A 462 -1.95 13.98 36.28
N ILE A 463 -1.18 14.92 35.74
CA ILE A 463 0.27 15.03 35.93
C ILE A 463 0.57 16.29 36.72
N SER A 464 1.70 16.27 37.44
CA SER A 464 2.10 17.34 38.36
C SER A 464 3.16 18.30 37.80
N THR A 465 3.55 18.13 36.53
CA THR A 465 4.62 18.90 35.87
C THR A 465 4.22 19.35 34.47
N LEU A 466 4.83 20.45 34.00
CA LEU A 466 4.71 20.93 32.62
C LEU A 466 5.71 20.28 31.65
N THR A 467 6.61 19.44 32.15
CA THR A 467 7.56 18.66 31.33
C THR A 467 7.47 17.16 31.64
N PRO A 468 6.27 16.55 31.49
CA PRO A 468 6.12 15.11 31.73
C PRO A 468 7.00 14.29 30.79
N SER A 469 7.39 13.09 31.24
CA SER A 469 8.00 12.09 30.38
C SER A 469 6.91 11.20 29.80
N ILE A 470 6.78 11.20 28.47
CA ILE A 470 5.97 10.22 27.74
C ILE A 470 6.80 8.96 27.56
N THR A 471 6.33 7.82 28.04
CA THR A 471 7.04 6.54 28.00
C THR A 471 6.23 5.46 27.29
N TRP A 472 6.92 4.48 26.72
CA TRP A 472 6.32 3.33 26.05
C TRP A 472 7.16 2.05 26.22
N SER A 473 6.60 0.91 25.86
CA SER A 473 7.34 -0.32 25.60
C SER A 473 7.41 -0.59 24.10
N TYR A 474 8.49 -1.28 23.70
CA TYR A 474 8.77 -1.70 22.35
C TYR A 474 8.85 -3.22 22.31
N SER A 475 8.29 -3.84 21.27
CA SER A 475 8.49 -5.25 20.97
C SER A 475 8.42 -5.48 19.47
N ASP A 476 9.23 -6.40 18.96
CA ASP A 476 9.20 -6.81 17.56
C ASP A 476 9.17 -8.33 17.47
N THR A 477 8.41 -8.88 16.51
CA THR A 477 8.29 -10.34 16.32
C THR A 477 9.57 -10.92 15.74
N ASP A 478 10.26 -10.15 14.90
CA ASP A 478 11.49 -10.55 14.22
C ASP A 478 12.73 -10.16 15.07
N ALA A 479 12.50 -9.67 16.30
CA ALA A 479 13.49 -9.25 17.28
C ALA A 479 14.43 -8.11 16.81
N ASP A 480 14.00 -7.34 15.82
CA ASP A 480 14.69 -6.12 15.40
C ASP A 480 14.64 -5.07 16.53
N ALA A 481 15.74 -4.36 16.74
CA ALA A 481 15.82 -3.31 17.76
C ALA A 481 15.12 -2.02 17.30
N GLN A 482 14.60 -1.23 18.25
CA GLN A 482 14.11 0.12 17.96
C GLN A 482 15.25 1.01 17.45
N ALA A 483 15.05 1.67 16.31
CA ALA A 483 16.02 2.60 15.72
C ALA A 483 15.57 4.06 15.70
N SER A 484 14.27 4.33 15.67
CA SER A 484 13.72 5.69 15.77
C SER A 484 12.35 5.71 16.46
N TYR A 485 11.87 6.89 16.84
CA TYR A 485 10.50 7.11 17.30
C TYR A 485 9.97 8.48 16.85
N GLN A 486 8.65 8.66 16.97
CA GLN A 486 7.98 9.95 16.81
C GLN A 486 6.85 10.08 17.82
N VAL A 487 6.75 11.25 18.44
CA VAL A 487 5.68 11.62 19.38
C VAL A 487 4.95 12.85 18.85
N ILE A 488 3.62 12.73 18.76
CA ILE A 488 2.72 13.84 18.44
C ILE A 488 1.90 14.16 19.69
N ILE A 489 1.83 15.44 20.05
CA ILE A 489 1.02 15.96 21.14
C ILE A 489 0.05 17.00 20.57
N LYS A 490 -1.23 16.82 20.87
CA LYS A 490 -2.31 17.68 20.41
C LYS A 490 -3.13 18.20 21.57
N ARG A 491 -3.63 19.43 21.43
CA ARG A 491 -4.59 20.00 22.37
C ARG A 491 -5.97 19.39 22.11
N SER A 492 -6.61 18.89 23.16
CA SER A 492 -7.84 18.12 23.03
C SER A 492 -9.06 18.94 22.60
N SER A 493 -9.05 20.27 22.78
CA SER A 493 -10.21 21.13 22.51
C SER A 493 -10.43 21.43 21.03
N ASP A 494 -9.36 21.44 20.23
CA ASP A 494 -9.35 21.90 18.84
C ASP A 494 -8.44 21.07 17.91
N ASP A 495 -7.88 19.97 18.40
CA ASP A 495 -7.00 19.06 17.69
C ASP A 495 -5.69 19.66 17.17
N VAL A 496 -5.34 20.86 17.63
CA VAL A 496 -4.11 21.56 17.21
C VAL A 496 -2.89 20.81 17.72
N THR A 497 -1.98 20.45 16.81
CA THR A 497 -0.66 19.90 17.14
C THR A 497 0.17 20.97 17.83
N VAL A 498 0.39 20.78 19.14
CA VAL A 498 1.27 21.65 19.94
C VAL A 498 2.72 21.16 19.90
N LYS A 499 2.93 19.87 19.61
CA LYS A 499 4.25 19.31 19.38
C LYS A 499 4.21 18.15 18.40
N ASP A 500 5.10 18.19 17.42
CA ASP A 500 5.55 17.02 16.66
C ASP A 500 7.07 16.92 16.88
N SER A 501 7.56 15.76 17.32
CA SER A 501 9.01 15.53 17.45
C SER A 501 9.71 15.37 16.11
N GLY A 502 8.97 15.06 15.04
CA GLY A 502 9.53 14.46 13.83
C GLY A 502 10.09 13.05 14.12
N GLU A 503 10.81 12.48 13.15
CA GLU A 503 11.59 11.26 13.38
C GLU A 503 12.79 11.59 14.27
N VAL A 504 12.86 10.97 15.44
CA VAL A 504 13.99 11.05 16.35
C VAL A 504 14.71 9.72 16.33
N ALA A 505 15.97 9.71 15.88
CA ALA A 505 16.80 8.52 15.86
C ALA A 505 17.22 8.12 17.29
N GLY A 506 17.10 6.83 17.59
CA GLY A 506 17.54 6.21 18.84
C GLY A 506 16.60 5.13 19.38
N ALA A 507 17.14 4.34 20.30
CA ALA A 507 16.43 3.26 21.00
C ALA A 507 15.71 3.74 22.28
N ALA A 508 15.59 5.06 22.50
CA ALA A 508 14.95 5.58 23.70
C ALA A 508 13.47 5.20 23.72
N THR A 509 12.97 4.77 24.87
CA THR A 509 11.55 4.42 25.10
C THR A 509 10.83 5.51 25.90
N SER A 510 11.35 6.74 25.83
CA SER A 510 10.80 7.90 26.51
C SER A 510 11.07 9.20 25.74
N TYR A 511 10.19 10.17 25.94
CA TYR A 511 10.27 11.52 25.38
C TYR A 511 9.84 12.54 26.43
N ILE A 512 10.75 13.44 26.81
CA ILE A 512 10.44 14.54 27.73
C ILE A 512 9.75 15.65 26.95
N VAL A 513 8.55 16.02 27.38
CA VAL A 513 7.81 17.15 26.79
C VAL A 513 8.59 18.44 27.06
N PRO A 514 8.95 19.22 26.02
CA PRO A 514 9.70 20.46 26.21
C PRO A 514 8.93 21.50 27.02
N ALA A 515 9.64 22.32 27.80
CA ALA A 515 9.04 23.42 28.53
C ALA A 515 8.24 24.35 27.61
N SER A 516 7.16 24.93 28.13
CA SER A 516 6.22 25.81 27.40
C SER A 516 5.41 25.13 26.28
N THR A 517 5.49 23.80 26.11
CA THR A 517 4.65 23.07 25.14
C THR A 517 3.20 22.95 25.62
N ILE A 518 3.03 22.78 26.93
CA ILE A 518 1.73 22.57 27.59
C ILE A 518 1.52 23.58 28.70
N THR A 519 0.26 23.81 29.06
CA THR A 519 -0.16 24.68 30.17
C THR A 519 -1.01 23.90 31.17
N VAL A 520 -1.04 24.37 32.42
CA VAL A 520 -1.90 23.79 33.46
C VAL A 520 -3.38 23.91 33.08
N ASN A 521 -4.22 23.04 33.66
CA ASN A 521 -5.68 23.01 33.47
C ASN A 521 -6.13 22.87 32.01
N THR A 522 -5.23 22.44 31.12
CA THR A 522 -5.51 22.21 29.70
C THR A 522 -5.32 20.73 29.40
N LYS A 523 -6.32 20.13 28.76
CA LYS A 523 -6.29 18.71 28.39
C LYS A 523 -5.59 18.52 27.04
N TYR A 524 -4.63 17.62 27.01
CA TYR A 524 -3.89 17.22 25.82
C TYR A 524 -4.04 15.72 25.59
N TYR A 525 -3.70 15.28 24.39
CA TYR A 525 -3.45 13.87 24.14
C TYR A 525 -2.19 13.68 23.30
N TYR A 526 -1.59 12.51 23.41
CA TYR A 526 -0.42 12.14 22.60
C TYR A 526 -0.62 10.80 21.89
N GLN A 527 0.17 10.62 20.84
CA GLN A 527 0.33 9.35 20.13
C GLN A 527 1.82 9.13 19.87
N VAL A 528 2.24 7.88 19.92
CA VAL A 528 3.63 7.46 19.65
C VAL A 528 3.64 6.50 18.47
N ARG A 529 4.68 6.54 17.66
CA ARG A 529 5.06 5.44 16.78
C ARG A 529 6.56 5.20 16.86
N VAL A 530 6.98 3.98 16.57
CA VAL A 530 8.39 3.56 16.62
C VAL A 530 8.80 2.98 15.29
N LYS A 531 10.10 3.06 14.99
CA LYS A 531 10.71 2.48 13.81
C LYS A 531 11.76 1.47 14.24
N ASP A 532 11.73 0.28 13.66
CA ASP A 532 12.77 -0.72 13.91
C ASP A 532 14.06 -0.42 13.13
N SER A 533 15.09 -1.24 13.35
CA SER A 533 16.39 -1.16 12.70
C SER A 533 16.39 -1.52 11.20
N LYS A 534 15.29 -2.04 10.67
CA LYS A 534 15.08 -2.32 9.23
C LYS A 534 14.33 -1.19 8.52
N GLY A 535 13.91 -0.18 9.28
CA GLY A 535 13.26 1.02 8.77
C GLY A 535 11.74 0.94 8.75
N ALA A 536 11.15 -0.09 9.35
CA ALA A 536 9.71 -0.28 9.39
C ALA A 536 9.07 0.47 10.56
N TRP A 537 8.06 1.28 10.24
CA TRP A 537 7.27 2.02 11.23
C TRP A 537 6.12 1.17 11.77
N SER A 538 5.88 1.26 13.07
CA SER A 538 4.62 0.88 13.68
C SER A 538 3.50 1.83 13.24
N SER A 539 2.25 1.38 13.37
CA SER A 539 1.11 2.29 13.47
C SER A 539 1.28 3.24 14.66
N TYR A 540 0.64 4.41 14.61
CA TYR A 540 0.50 5.24 15.80
C TYR A 540 -0.33 4.52 16.86
N THR A 541 0.06 4.69 18.13
CA THR A 541 -0.72 4.21 19.27
C THR A 541 -2.11 4.86 19.30
N PRO A 542 -3.09 4.21 19.96
CA PRO A 542 -4.29 4.91 20.40
C PRO A 542 -3.92 6.17 21.22
N SER A 543 -4.75 7.21 21.13
CA SER A 543 -4.53 8.47 21.84
C SER A 543 -4.61 8.27 23.36
N GLN A 544 -3.60 8.77 24.07
CA GLN A 544 -3.56 8.81 25.54
C GLN A 544 -3.69 10.25 26.01
N TYR A 545 -4.56 10.50 26.99
CA TYR A 545 -4.94 11.85 27.41
C TYR A 545 -4.35 12.21 28.77
N PHE A 546 -3.92 13.46 28.92
CA PHE A 546 -3.37 13.97 30.17
C PHE A 546 -3.68 15.46 30.37
N LEU A 547 -3.59 15.90 31.62
CA LEU A 547 -3.78 17.29 32.04
C LEU A 547 -2.79 17.62 33.15
N ALA A 548 -2.06 18.71 33.01
CA ALA A 548 -1.17 19.20 34.05
C ALA A 548 -1.95 19.99 35.10
N LEU A 549 -1.82 19.61 36.37
CA LEU A 549 -2.44 20.29 37.50
C LEU A 549 -1.70 21.59 37.84
N ALA A 550 -2.44 22.60 38.26
CA ALA A 550 -1.89 23.80 38.86
C ALA A 550 -1.65 23.58 40.36
N SER A 551 -0.62 24.21 40.92
CA SER A 551 -0.46 24.29 42.38
C SER A 551 -1.69 24.95 43.00
N PRO A 552 -2.16 24.51 44.19
CA PRO A 552 -3.23 25.17 44.92
C PRO A 552 -2.90 26.64 45.15
N SER A 553 -3.91 27.49 45.31
CA SER A 553 -3.72 28.93 45.59
C SER A 553 -4.54 29.40 46.79
N ASN A 554 -4.38 30.66 47.20
CA ASN A 554 -5.11 31.26 48.34
C ASN A 554 -5.05 30.42 49.63
N PHE A 555 -3.89 29.87 49.95
CA PHE A 555 -3.71 29.05 51.15
C PHE A 555 -3.84 29.93 52.40
N SER A 556 -4.79 29.60 53.27
CA SER A 556 -5.11 30.37 54.47
C SER A 556 -5.25 29.46 55.69
N LEU A 557 -4.69 29.90 56.81
CA LEU A 557 -4.65 29.20 58.09
C LEU A 557 -5.31 30.05 59.16
N ILE A 558 -6.38 29.55 59.76
CA ILE A 558 -7.10 30.23 60.84
C ILE A 558 -6.86 29.45 62.15
N PRO A 559 -6.13 30.02 63.12
CA PRO A 559 -5.86 29.32 64.37
C PRO A 559 -7.07 29.36 65.31
N GLY A 560 -7.23 28.26 66.04
CA GLY A 560 -7.96 28.17 67.29
C GLY A 560 -6.99 27.89 68.45
N GLN A 561 -7.52 27.56 69.63
CA GLN A 561 -6.70 27.22 70.80
C GLN A 561 -6.02 25.84 70.65
N THR A 562 -6.75 24.85 70.13
CA THR A 562 -6.27 23.47 69.90
C THR A 562 -6.55 23.00 68.47
N THR A 563 -6.81 23.95 67.57
CA THR A 563 -7.20 23.66 66.19
C THR A 563 -6.55 24.63 65.22
N VAL A 564 -6.39 24.22 63.96
CA VAL A 564 -6.08 25.08 62.82
C VAL A 564 -7.01 24.69 61.69
N ASN A 565 -7.79 25.64 61.20
CA ASN A 565 -8.60 25.45 60.00
C ASN A 565 -7.79 25.92 58.79
N ALA A 566 -7.40 24.96 57.94
CA ALA A 566 -6.70 25.22 56.69
C ALA A 566 -7.70 25.28 55.53
N THR A 567 -7.53 26.25 54.63
CA THR A 567 -8.33 26.39 53.40
C THR A 567 -7.43 26.72 52.22
N TRP A 568 -7.79 26.26 51.03
CA TRP A 568 -7.08 26.56 49.79
C TRP A 568 -8.06 26.61 48.61
N SER A 569 -7.61 27.13 47.47
CA SER A 569 -8.34 27.13 46.20
C SER A 569 -7.77 26.09 45.25
N SER A 570 -8.63 25.48 44.43
CA SER A 570 -8.23 24.48 43.42
C SER A 570 -7.36 25.06 42.31
N ASN A 571 -7.31 26.38 42.17
CA ASN A 571 -6.59 27.08 41.10
C ASN A 571 -6.99 26.59 39.69
N GLY A 572 -8.27 26.28 39.50
CA GLY A 572 -8.82 25.80 38.22
C GLY A 572 -8.67 24.30 37.96
N ASN A 573 -8.07 23.55 38.89
CA ASN A 573 -7.96 22.10 38.79
C ASN A 573 -9.34 21.42 38.74
N PRO A 574 -9.46 20.26 38.06
CA PRO A 574 -10.68 19.44 38.04
C PRO A 574 -11.22 19.12 39.44
N ALA A 575 -12.54 18.98 39.58
CA ALA A 575 -13.21 18.81 40.88
C ALA A 575 -12.85 17.49 41.61
N ASP A 576 -12.39 16.49 40.87
CA ASP A 576 -11.92 15.19 41.38
C ASP A 576 -10.42 15.19 41.71
N THR A 577 -9.74 16.34 41.64
CA THR A 577 -8.33 16.48 42.02
C THR A 577 -8.15 16.22 43.51
N VAL A 578 -7.20 15.35 43.85
CA VAL A 578 -6.84 15.06 45.25
C VAL A 578 -5.79 16.07 45.71
N TYR A 579 -5.98 16.61 46.90
CA TYR A 579 -5.02 17.48 47.59
C TYR A 579 -4.45 16.77 48.81
N GLN A 580 -3.21 17.09 49.14
CA GLN A 580 -2.51 16.57 50.30
C GLN A 580 -2.06 17.74 51.18
N LEU A 581 -2.54 17.79 52.43
CA LEU A 581 -2.14 18.79 53.42
C LEU A 581 -1.13 18.16 54.38
N TRP A 582 0.00 18.83 54.53
CA TRP A 582 1.08 18.44 55.40
C TRP A 582 1.14 19.38 56.59
N ARG A 583 1.40 18.83 57.78
CA ARG A 583 1.81 19.55 58.99
C ARG A 583 3.22 19.10 59.35
N GLY A 584 4.21 19.96 59.11
CA GLY A 584 5.62 19.54 59.10
C GLY A 584 5.83 18.40 58.09
N ASN A 585 6.24 17.23 58.58
CA ASN A 585 6.48 16.05 57.75
C ASN A 585 5.33 15.02 57.77
N GLN A 586 4.21 15.35 58.39
CA GLN A 586 3.06 14.45 58.51
C GLN A 586 1.93 14.90 57.59
N VAL A 587 1.41 13.96 56.80
CA VAL A 587 0.17 14.15 56.05
C VAL A 587 -0.99 14.13 57.04
N VAL A 588 -1.69 15.25 57.17
CA VAL A 588 -2.86 15.38 58.06
C VAL A 588 -4.17 15.32 57.30
N TYR A 589 -4.15 15.54 55.98
CA TYR A 589 -5.32 15.38 55.11
C TYR A 589 -4.92 14.91 53.71
N GLN A 590 -5.74 14.04 53.13
CA GLN A 590 -5.68 13.66 51.73
C GLN A 590 -7.10 13.45 51.18
N GLY A 591 -7.51 14.24 50.19
CA GLY A 591 -8.85 14.16 49.61
C GLY A 591 -9.16 15.30 48.64
N THR A 592 -10.37 15.34 48.11
CA THR A 592 -10.80 16.35 47.10
C THR A 592 -11.34 17.65 47.72
N GLY A 593 -11.46 17.70 49.04
CA GLY A 593 -11.90 18.88 49.77
C GLY A 593 -10.90 20.02 49.68
N LEU A 594 -11.40 21.25 49.79
CA LEU A 594 -10.62 22.49 49.72
C LEU A 594 -10.42 23.13 51.11
N SER A 595 -10.72 22.37 52.16
CA SER A 595 -10.56 22.79 53.55
C SER A 595 -10.39 21.58 54.46
N TYR A 596 -9.62 21.75 55.54
CA TYR A 596 -9.45 20.74 56.58
C TYR A 596 -9.31 21.40 57.95
N SER A 597 -9.94 20.80 58.96
CA SER A 597 -9.81 21.22 60.36
C SER A 597 -8.86 20.26 61.06
N ASP A 598 -7.65 20.73 61.37
CA ASP A 598 -6.67 19.96 62.12
C ASP A 598 -6.87 20.24 63.62
N THR A 599 -7.15 19.21 64.40
CA THR A 599 -7.53 19.31 65.82
C THR A 599 -6.48 18.69 66.74
N GLU A 600 -6.70 18.78 68.06
CA GLU A 600 -5.82 18.21 69.08
C GLU A 600 -4.40 18.81 69.07
N LEU A 601 -4.29 20.08 68.64
CA LEU A 601 -3.05 20.82 68.63
C LEU A 601 -2.71 21.38 70.02
N THR A 602 -1.41 21.57 70.28
CA THR A 602 -0.93 22.21 71.50
C THR A 602 -1.19 23.72 71.43
N PRO A 603 -1.79 24.35 72.46
CA PRO A 603 -1.94 25.80 72.55
C PRO A 603 -0.60 26.55 72.52
N ASN A 604 -0.61 27.81 72.08
CA ASN A 604 0.58 28.66 71.97
C ASN A 604 1.76 28.01 71.21
N THR A 605 1.47 27.21 70.19
CA THR A 605 2.47 26.46 69.42
C THR A 605 2.38 26.84 67.95
N THR A 606 3.53 27.14 67.34
CA THR A 606 3.61 27.46 65.91
C THR A 606 3.69 26.18 65.09
N TYR A 607 2.74 26.03 64.16
CA TYR A 607 2.69 24.93 63.20
C TYR A 607 2.99 25.43 61.79
N GLN A 608 3.68 24.60 61.02
CA GLN A 608 3.98 24.81 59.61
C GLN A 608 3.11 23.87 58.79
N TYR A 609 2.37 24.41 57.82
CA TYR A 609 1.56 23.64 56.92
C TYR A 609 1.97 23.86 55.47
N SER A 610 1.78 22.85 54.63
CA SER A 610 1.87 22.98 53.18
C SER A 610 0.81 22.14 52.48
N VAL A 611 0.34 22.60 51.31
CA VAL A 611 -0.66 21.89 50.51
C VAL A 611 -0.22 21.80 49.05
N ASN A 612 -0.38 20.62 48.46
CA ASN A 612 -0.13 20.34 47.05
C ASN A 612 -1.31 19.59 46.41
N ALA A 613 -1.43 19.68 45.09
CA ALA A 613 -2.30 18.79 44.32
C ALA A 613 -1.53 17.52 43.94
N LEU A 614 -2.22 16.38 43.93
CA LEU A 614 -1.65 15.06 43.64
C LEU A 614 -2.10 14.61 42.25
N GLY A 615 -1.14 14.29 41.39
CA GLY A 615 -1.38 13.68 40.09
C GLY A 615 -1.73 12.20 40.22
N SER A 616 -2.44 11.67 39.21
CA SER A 616 -2.69 10.23 39.08
C SER A 616 -1.42 9.42 38.79
N ASP A 617 -0.35 10.10 38.38
CA ASP A 617 1.00 9.56 38.21
C ASP A 617 1.73 9.35 39.55
N GLY A 618 1.13 9.73 40.67
CA GLY A 618 1.73 9.69 42.01
C GLY A 618 2.66 10.87 42.30
N GLY A 619 2.84 11.79 41.34
CA GLY A 619 3.59 13.02 41.54
C GLY A 619 2.75 14.11 42.22
N ALA A 620 3.42 15.12 42.76
CA ALA A 620 2.80 16.25 43.45
C ALA A 620 3.22 17.57 42.80
N THR A 621 2.29 18.52 42.67
CA THR A 621 2.64 19.89 42.28
C THR A 621 3.52 20.53 43.34
N ASP A 622 4.15 21.67 43.00
CA ASP A 622 4.78 22.51 44.02
C ASP A 622 3.77 22.85 45.12
N SER A 623 4.23 22.79 46.38
CA SER A 623 3.40 23.09 47.54
C SER A 623 3.28 24.59 47.78
N VAL A 624 2.14 25.02 48.29
CA VAL A 624 1.99 26.33 48.93
C VAL A 624 2.04 26.15 50.43
N SER A 625 2.84 26.95 51.12
CA SER A 625 3.14 26.79 52.54
C SER A 625 2.75 28.02 53.36
N GLY A 626 2.50 27.82 54.65
CA GLY A 626 2.19 28.87 55.61
C GLY A 626 2.45 28.40 57.04
N SER A 627 2.58 29.36 57.96
CA SER A 627 2.74 29.09 59.38
C SER A 627 1.69 29.83 60.19
N VAL A 628 1.30 29.24 61.33
CA VAL A 628 0.34 29.85 62.24
C VAL A 628 0.60 29.40 63.67
N THR A 629 0.36 30.28 64.65
CA THR A 629 0.45 29.96 66.08
C THR A 629 -0.94 29.79 66.65
N THR A 630 -1.20 28.66 67.31
CA THR A 630 -2.46 28.41 68.04
C THR A 630 -2.64 29.42 69.18
N TYR A 631 -3.88 29.75 69.53
CA TYR A 631 -4.14 30.66 70.64
C TYR A 631 -3.64 30.07 71.97
N SER A 632 -3.23 30.95 72.87
CA SER A 632 -2.80 30.56 74.22
C SER A 632 -3.97 29.99 75.04
N SER A 633 -3.69 28.97 75.84
CA SER A 633 -4.64 28.40 76.80
C SER A 633 -4.66 29.16 78.12
N THR A 634 -4.69 30.49 78.07
CA THR A 634 -4.68 31.28 79.32
C THR A 634 -6.05 31.15 79.99
N THR A 635 -6.09 30.38 81.07
CA THR A 635 -7.20 30.43 82.03
C THR A 635 -7.17 31.80 82.69
N ILE A 636 -8.13 32.67 82.35
CA ILE A 636 -8.35 33.93 83.07
C ILE A 636 -8.96 33.56 84.43
N ILE A 637 -8.16 33.60 85.49
CA ILE A 637 -8.66 33.53 86.86
C ILE A 637 -9.12 34.94 87.24
N ILE A 638 -10.42 35.09 87.51
CA ILE A 638 -10.99 36.31 88.07
C ILE A 638 -11.27 36.02 89.54
N ASP A 639 -10.53 36.67 90.44
CA ASP A 639 -10.75 36.53 91.87
C ASP A 639 -11.82 37.50 92.33
N TYR A 640 -12.93 36.96 92.84
CA TYR A 640 -14.01 37.71 93.46
C TYR A 640 -13.81 37.70 94.97
N ASN A 641 -13.49 38.86 95.54
CA ASN A 641 -13.34 39.00 96.99
C ASN A 641 -14.64 39.55 97.58
N TYR A 642 -15.15 38.92 98.63
CA TYR A 642 -16.37 39.32 99.33
C TYR A 642 -16.05 39.91 100.70
N ASP A 643 -16.86 40.85 101.17
CA ASP A 643 -16.78 41.40 102.52
C ASP A 643 -17.36 40.42 103.57
N SER A 644 -17.27 40.77 104.86
CA SER A 644 -17.79 39.96 105.98
C SER A 644 -19.31 39.80 105.99
N GLN A 645 -20.02 40.49 105.09
CA GLN A 645 -21.48 40.41 104.89
C GLN A 645 -21.82 39.65 103.61
N ASN A 646 -20.83 39.00 102.99
CA ASN A 646 -20.92 38.20 101.77
C ASN A 646 -21.32 39.01 100.52
N ARG A 647 -20.96 40.30 100.48
CA ARG A 647 -21.17 41.20 99.32
C ARG A 647 -19.86 41.38 98.57
N LEU A 648 -19.93 41.55 97.25
CA LEU A 648 -18.74 41.69 96.41
C LEU A 648 -17.96 42.97 96.76
N ASN A 649 -16.73 42.81 97.23
CA ASN A 649 -15.86 43.88 97.69
C ASN A 649 -14.86 44.32 96.62
N SER A 650 -14.24 43.37 95.90
CA SER A 650 -13.36 43.67 94.79
C SER A 650 -13.36 42.55 93.75
N ILE A 651 -13.10 42.90 92.49
CA ILE A 651 -12.78 41.94 91.43
C ILE A 651 -11.33 42.19 91.02
N GLN A 652 -10.47 41.19 91.14
CA GLN A 652 -9.09 41.28 90.65
C GLN A 652 -9.00 40.65 89.25
N LEU A 653 -8.63 41.47 88.26
CA LEU A 653 -8.42 41.03 86.89
C LEU A 653 -7.01 40.46 86.72
N PRO A 654 -6.79 39.54 85.76
CA PRO A 654 -5.45 39.00 85.48
C PRO A 654 -4.41 40.05 85.07
N THR A 655 -4.87 41.22 84.61
CA THR A 655 -4.03 42.38 84.26
C THR A 655 -3.43 43.09 85.47
N GLY A 656 -3.80 42.67 86.70
CA GLY A 656 -3.42 43.33 87.95
C GLY A 656 -4.35 44.50 88.33
N GLU A 657 -5.28 44.87 87.44
CA GLU A 657 -6.30 45.87 87.71
C GLU A 657 -7.30 45.33 88.75
N VAL A 658 -7.56 46.11 89.80
CA VAL A 658 -8.51 45.76 90.84
C VAL A 658 -9.72 46.67 90.74
N ILE A 659 -10.86 46.11 90.35
CA ILE A 659 -12.13 46.81 90.36
C ILE A 659 -12.64 46.81 91.80
N THR A 660 -12.75 48.00 92.40
CA THR A 660 -13.19 48.20 93.78
C THR A 660 -14.41 49.13 93.82
N ASN A 661 -14.85 49.49 95.03
CA ASN A 661 -15.84 50.56 95.26
C ASN A 661 -17.26 50.22 94.74
N PHE A 662 -17.74 49.03 95.11
CA PHE A 662 -19.12 48.58 94.90
C PHE A 662 -20.06 49.20 95.95
N GLN A 663 -21.17 49.82 95.52
CA GLN A 663 -22.20 50.37 96.42
C GLN A 663 -23.45 49.52 96.40
N TYR A 664 -24.05 49.34 97.58
CA TYR A 664 -25.22 48.49 97.80
C TYR A 664 -26.37 49.31 98.40
N ASP A 665 -27.61 48.98 98.04
CA ASP A 665 -28.79 49.52 98.71
C ASP A 665 -29.02 48.87 100.09
N ALA A 666 -30.02 49.36 100.83
CA ALA A 666 -30.35 48.85 102.16
C ALA A 666 -30.83 47.37 102.16
N ASN A 667 -31.21 46.83 101.01
CA ASN A 667 -31.61 45.44 100.83
C ASN A 667 -30.45 44.54 100.37
N GLY A 668 -29.24 45.08 100.23
CA GLY A 668 -28.04 44.35 99.82
C GLY A 668 -27.88 44.20 98.31
N ASN A 669 -28.68 44.88 97.48
CA ASN A 669 -28.54 44.84 96.03
C ASN A 669 -27.44 45.78 95.57
N LEU A 670 -26.62 45.35 94.62
CA LEU A 670 -25.59 46.20 94.01
C LEU A 670 -26.23 47.31 93.17
N ILE A 671 -25.99 48.57 93.53
CA ILE A 671 -26.59 49.75 92.88
C ILE A 671 -25.61 50.59 92.07
N LYS A 672 -24.29 50.50 92.35
CA LYS A 672 -23.28 51.25 91.59
C LYS A 672 -21.93 50.55 91.61
N ARG A 673 -21.23 50.61 90.47
CA ARG A 673 -19.79 50.34 90.37
C ARG A 673 -19.07 51.62 89.98
N GLN A 674 -17.86 51.82 90.50
CA GLN A 674 -17.01 52.93 90.09
C GLN A 674 -15.63 52.39 89.74
N VAL A 675 -15.22 52.54 88.48
CA VAL A 675 -13.87 52.21 88.03
C VAL A 675 -12.99 53.42 88.34
N LEU A 676 -12.02 53.26 89.24
CA LEU A 676 -10.95 54.23 89.40
C LEU A 676 -9.85 53.85 88.40
N GLY A 677 -9.70 54.65 87.33
CA GLY A 677 -8.44 54.78 86.60
C GLY A 677 -7.85 56.15 86.94
N GLN A 678 -6.56 56.31 87.21
CA GLN A 678 -5.42 55.45 86.90
C GLN A 678 -4.85 54.65 88.07
#